data_AF-A0A9D7EJA9-F1
#
_entry.id   AF-A0A9D7EJA9-F1
#
_cell.length_a   1.000
_cell.length_b   1.000
_cell.length_c   1.000
_cell.angle_alpha   90.00
_cell.angle_beta   90.00
_cell.angle_gamma   90.00
#
_symmetry.space_group_name_H-M   'P 1'
#
loop_
_entity.id
_entity.type
_entity.pdbx_description
1 polymer ?
#
loop_
_entity_poly.entity_id
_entity_poly.type
_entity_poly.pdbx_seq_one_letter_code
_entity_poly.pdbx_strand_id
1 'polypeptide(L)'
;MQNRYWLTVMSLLAVIWQSILIAAPAVQETGELKFKDAYWDSIGGSYPPGTDFVFLQLNDPDANDYSTASDSVIIMIECETGDMESIFLSETSINSGIFRGALPLVLETSKFLSHLKHKYPEGFPREDSDGTLIAEELSEYEGMTRVKNLAIGDGALQVSAGSSVIATYHDALNDWGVEEDISVQVIYGGWEGYVSGTWNAENSPYVVVGDVIVGYGYSLTLAPSTRVEFMQDASLRIDQGATLQISGALDDSVYLVSKVDNPADSEFWGGVILGFYASSPLNVDISYAVVEHARLGLDLSGGSPTISDSRVSYCGDNDSYYSNRAVFVNGPYQISDCVIENNYGDGLLIGSDQGSIIGGAIRNNYGNGIVVNGGPAVITGVSVLKNGGNGILIQTYGPTNQPTIHQCELFDNSEFDVMTNASNDVDARFNWWGDATTAEINTGPNPKNLSRISDYFDYSYRGKIKYGGCVSCPPAGSSGILSFADSFGNDLSSSYAPLTDSAFVKLNDDDLNVNPAVSESVTVSITTDSGDDEFLVLYERDSNNSEFRGSIAFDLLVTKLVKGIHENYTEGPSSDSEFQRAVDEQLTLQNESTNSMRADNDGALQISPGEKIIVEYVDALNEWGSPEAIQDVVLYGGWAGYVSGVWPKSNNPYVVVGDIRIGPGYSLTIEAGAVIKFMPFASLLVSESATLRVLGNQTDSVVFAAYYSSPADSQIWGGIQTTGSSYRPSKMEISHAVVTYARSGIRATGGGGTFKLQHSRVANCGSNYYYGGEQGVYANSPLEISDCILTNNLGDGLVVSGASGTVKDCEMSFNSNAGIQIQDSKIAFERVSAIKNLQDGVRFSYSYNDADLPTFHHCHLYDNTLWDFYNGSNLDIDAKYNWWGEATTIEMRNGSNPKNITKIYDEFDNSYSGIVKYGGWMNFPYVKGDINGDYQLDISDVVGLISYLYAGGAVPDPIEAGDCNCDGRINLTDIVFTINYVFAGGPEPGSTCP
;
A
#
# COMPACT_ATOMS: atom_id res chain seq x y z
N MET A 1 -29.80 -112.94 17.45
CA MET A 1 -28.83 -113.93 17.97
C MET A 1 -28.07 -113.28 19.11
N GLN A 2 -28.10 -113.90 20.31
CA GLN A 2 -27.25 -113.67 21.50
C GLN A 2 -27.15 -112.23 22.05
N ASN A 3 -27.33 -111.90 23.33
CA ASN A 3 -27.49 -112.69 24.56
C ASN A 3 -28.12 -111.76 25.60
N ARG A 4 -29.22 -112.22 26.23
CA ARG A 4 -29.49 -111.90 27.64
C ARG A 4 -28.43 -112.62 28.47
N TYR A 5 -27.89 -112.03 29.54
CA TYR A 5 -27.53 -112.65 30.83
C TYR A 5 -26.84 -111.61 31.72
N TRP A 6 -27.00 -111.76 33.04
CA TRP A 6 -26.67 -110.88 34.19
C TRP A 6 -27.81 -109.91 34.60
N LEU A 7 -28.94 -110.38 35.17
CA LEU A 7 -29.13 -110.78 36.59
C LEU A 7 -27.94 -110.65 37.56
N THR A 8 -28.24 -110.07 38.73
CA THR A 8 -27.48 -110.11 40.02
C THR A 8 -26.18 -109.30 40.16
N VAL A 9 -26.26 -107.96 40.06
CA VAL A 9 -25.54 -107.02 40.97
C VAL A 9 -26.44 -105.82 41.35
N MET A 10 -27.76 -105.94 41.17
CA MET A 10 -28.73 -104.86 41.43
C MET A 10 -29.58 -105.12 42.68
N SER A 11 -28.91 -105.15 43.82
CA SER A 11 -29.50 -105.01 45.15
C SER A 11 -28.35 -104.70 46.14
N LEU A 12 -28.45 -103.57 46.85
CA LEU A 12 -27.51 -103.04 47.86
C LEU A 12 -26.27 -102.24 47.37
N LEU A 13 -26.46 -101.18 46.59
CA LEU A 13 -25.69 -99.92 46.74
C LEU A 13 -26.59 -98.67 46.58
N ALA A 14 -27.89 -98.84 46.75
CA ALA A 14 -28.83 -97.78 47.06
C ALA A 14 -28.94 -97.71 48.58
N VAL A 15 -28.14 -96.82 49.20
CA VAL A 15 -28.33 -96.14 50.51
C VAL A 15 -26.94 -95.55 50.89
N ILE A 16 -26.90 -94.21 51.01
CA ILE A 16 -25.75 -93.33 51.34
C ILE A 16 -24.83 -92.93 50.16
N TRP A 17 -25.44 -92.53 49.03
CA TRP A 17 -24.94 -91.41 48.20
C TRP A 17 -26.06 -90.35 48.06
N GLN A 18 -26.73 -90.07 49.17
CA GLN A 18 -27.17 -88.71 49.48
C GLN A 18 -25.91 -87.96 49.90
N SER A 19 -25.29 -87.23 48.96
CA SER A 19 -24.44 -86.05 49.20
C SER A 19 -23.89 -85.54 47.85
N ILE A 20 -24.38 -84.36 47.43
CA ILE A 20 -23.75 -83.42 46.50
C ILE A 20 -23.82 -83.79 45.00
N LEU A 21 -24.89 -83.36 44.35
CA LEU A 21 -24.79 -82.60 43.11
C LEU A 21 -25.72 -81.38 43.25
N ILE A 22 -25.09 -80.23 43.36
CA ILE A 22 -25.72 -78.90 43.47
C ILE A 22 -26.58 -78.70 42.21
N ALA A 23 -27.88 -78.45 42.39
CA ALA A 23 -28.63 -77.74 41.36
C ALA A 23 -27.95 -76.36 41.24
N ALA A 24 -27.44 -76.02 40.06
CA ALA A 24 -26.99 -74.66 39.83
C ALA A 24 -28.16 -73.72 40.20
N PRO A 25 -27.95 -72.71 41.07
CA PRO A 25 -28.96 -71.68 41.28
C PRO A 25 -29.30 -71.03 39.94
N ALA A 26 -30.53 -70.55 39.78
CA ALA A 26 -30.87 -69.64 38.68
C ALA A 26 -29.80 -68.54 38.63
N VAL A 27 -29.37 -68.15 37.43
CA VAL A 27 -28.40 -67.06 37.28
C VAL A 27 -29.09 -65.81 37.77
N GLN A 28 -28.53 -65.19 38.83
CA GLN A 28 -29.00 -63.90 39.33
C GLN A 28 -28.42 -62.81 38.43
N GLU A 29 -29.26 -61.88 37.99
CA GLU A 29 -28.97 -60.83 37.02
C GLU A 29 -29.50 -59.49 37.52
N THR A 30 -28.61 -58.49 37.64
CA THR A 30 -29.01 -57.12 37.97
C THR A 30 -30.02 -56.57 36.96
N GLY A 31 -31.12 -56.02 37.45
CA GLY A 31 -32.16 -55.42 36.61
C GLY A 31 -31.67 -54.24 35.77
N GLU A 32 -32.24 -54.05 34.58
CA GLU A 32 -32.00 -52.89 33.72
C GLU A 32 -33.27 -52.05 33.57
N LEU A 33 -33.31 -50.88 34.23
CA LEU A 33 -34.43 -49.92 34.17
C LEU A 33 -34.18 -48.84 33.11
N LYS A 34 -35.16 -48.56 32.24
CA LYS A 34 -35.08 -47.52 31.20
C LYS A 34 -36.41 -46.80 30.99
N PHE A 35 -36.34 -45.49 30.78
CA PHE A 35 -37.44 -44.72 30.17
C PHE A 35 -37.57 -45.03 28.67
N LYS A 36 -38.80 -45.03 28.18
CA LYS A 36 -39.18 -45.44 26.83
C LYS A 36 -40.24 -44.50 26.25
N ASP A 37 -40.45 -44.55 24.94
CA ASP A 37 -41.62 -43.90 24.34
C ASP A 37 -42.86 -44.83 24.36
N ALA A 38 -43.98 -44.36 23.82
CA ALA A 38 -45.22 -45.14 23.73
C ALA A 38 -45.10 -46.39 22.82
N TYR A 39 -44.06 -46.47 21.98
CA TYR A 39 -43.74 -47.60 21.11
C TYR A 39 -42.69 -48.55 21.73
N TRP A 40 -42.20 -48.22 22.92
CA TRP A 40 -41.14 -48.92 23.67
C TRP A 40 -39.73 -48.80 23.06
N ASP A 41 -39.53 -47.81 22.19
CA ASP A 41 -38.22 -47.43 21.70
C ASP A 41 -37.49 -46.60 22.76
N SER A 42 -36.15 -46.66 22.75
CA SER A 42 -35.35 -45.86 23.68
C SER A 42 -35.49 -44.38 23.34
N ILE A 43 -35.79 -43.58 24.35
CA ILE A 43 -35.75 -42.12 24.23
C ILE A 43 -34.35 -41.59 24.53
N GLY A 44 -34.10 -40.35 24.15
CA GLY A 44 -32.87 -39.62 24.52
C GLY A 44 -32.89 -39.20 26.00
N GLY A 45 -32.46 -37.97 26.28
CA GLY A 45 -32.42 -37.41 27.63
C GLY A 45 -33.72 -36.75 28.09
N SER A 46 -34.74 -36.64 27.23
CA SER A 46 -35.97 -35.93 27.55
C SER A 46 -37.23 -36.53 26.91
N TYR A 47 -38.38 -36.24 27.52
CA TYR A 47 -39.69 -36.39 26.89
C TYR A 47 -40.10 -35.06 26.23
N PRO A 48 -40.66 -35.09 25.00
CA PRO A 48 -41.12 -33.88 24.34
C PRO A 48 -42.32 -33.25 25.07
N PRO A 49 -42.55 -31.94 24.90
CA PRO A 49 -43.73 -31.26 25.42
C PRO A 49 -45.04 -31.92 24.99
N GLY A 50 -46.03 -31.95 25.88
CA GLY A 50 -47.33 -32.57 25.60
C GLY A 50 -47.35 -34.09 25.71
N THR A 51 -46.30 -34.71 26.25
CA THR A 51 -46.31 -36.13 26.60
C THR A 51 -47.26 -36.38 27.79
N ASP A 52 -48.22 -37.28 27.62
CA ASP A 52 -49.27 -37.59 28.61
C ASP A 52 -48.86 -38.68 29.62
N PHE A 53 -47.82 -39.47 29.32
CA PHE A 53 -47.40 -40.60 30.13
C PHE A 53 -45.88 -40.77 30.12
N VAL A 54 -45.32 -41.19 31.25
CA VAL A 54 -43.97 -41.75 31.34
C VAL A 54 -44.04 -43.25 31.12
N PHE A 55 -43.26 -43.79 30.19
CA PHE A 55 -43.18 -45.23 29.95
C PHE A 55 -41.87 -45.78 30.53
N LEU A 56 -41.96 -46.88 31.26
CA LEU A 56 -40.81 -47.55 31.86
C LEU A 56 -40.79 -49.01 31.45
N GLN A 57 -39.59 -49.47 31.11
CA GLN A 57 -39.28 -50.88 30.94
C GLN A 57 -38.20 -51.30 31.93
N LEU A 58 -38.46 -52.40 32.63
CA LEU A 58 -37.49 -53.12 33.45
C LEU A 58 -37.22 -54.47 32.79
N ASN A 59 -35.95 -54.78 32.53
CA ASN A 59 -35.50 -56.13 32.21
C ASN A 59 -34.85 -56.72 33.45
N ASP A 60 -35.53 -57.66 34.10
CA ASP A 60 -35.03 -58.33 35.29
C ASP A 60 -35.58 -59.76 35.31
N PRO A 61 -34.77 -60.77 34.96
CA PRO A 61 -35.16 -62.18 35.01
C PRO A 61 -35.42 -62.71 36.43
N ASP A 62 -34.83 -62.11 37.46
CA ASP A 62 -34.96 -62.55 38.86
C ASP A 62 -36.29 -62.12 39.48
N ALA A 63 -36.86 -61.01 39.02
CA ALA A 63 -38.18 -60.55 39.43
C ALA A 63 -39.35 -61.40 38.88
N ASN A 64 -39.08 -62.45 38.09
CA ASN A 64 -40.06 -63.36 37.50
C ASN A 64 -40.21 -64.66 38.33
N ASP A 65 -41.01 -64.56 39.38
CA ASP A 65 -41.26 -65.61 40.38
C ASP A 65 -42.08 -66.80 39.85
N TYR A 66 -42.96 -66.58 38.86
CA TYR A 66 -43.95 -67.58 38.43
C TYR A 66 -43.95 -67.87 36.92
N SER A 67 -43.46 -69.05 36.56
CA SER A 67 -43.47 -69.53 35.16
C SER A 67 -44.84 -69.74 34.48
N THR A 68 -45.96 -69.56 35.20
CA THR A 68 -47.33 -69.84 34.71
C THR A 68 -48.31 -68.67 34.87
N ALA A 69 -47.88 -67.56 35.45
CA ALA A 69 -48.65 -66.33 35.59
C ALA A 69 -47.79 -65.14 35.15
N SER A 70 -48.41 -64.00 34.88
CA SER A 70 -47.66 -62.75 34.70
C SER A 70 -47.40 -62.15 36.08
N ASP A 71 -46.17 -61.75 36.31
CA ASP A 71 -45.74 -61.07 37.53
C ASP A 71 -45.78 -59.55 37.39
N SER A 72 -45.61 -58.84 38.50
CA SER A 72 -45.58 -57.37 38.53
C SER A 72 -44.58 -56.83 39.55
N VAL A 73 -43.89 -55.76 39.16
CA VAL A 73 -42.86 -55.06 39.94
C VAL A 73 -43.30 -53.62 40.19
N ILE A 74 -42.93 -53.05 41.33
CA ILE A 74 -43.23 -51.66 41.68
C ILE A 74 -41.99 -50.80 41.46
N ILE A 75 -42.13 -49.70 40.72
CA ILE A 75 -41.08 -48.68 40.56
C ILE A 75 -41.54 -47.40 41.24
N MET A 76 -40.64 -46.76 41.98
CA MET A 76 -40.86 -45.43 42.55
C MET A 76 -40.44 -44.37 41.52
N ILE A 77 -41.28 -43.35 41.30
CA ILE A 77 -40.98 -42.22 40.43
C ILE A 77 -41.09 -40.93 41.24
N GLU A 78 -40.03 -40.12 41.22
CA GLU A 78 -39.96 -38.81 41.87
C GLU A 78 -39.76 -37.72 40.81
N CYS A 79 -40.40 -36.58 41.02
CA CYS A 79 -40.22 -35.37 40.20
C CYS A 79 -39.54 -34.28 41.03
N GLU A 80 -38.74 -33.43 40.38
CA GLU A 80 -38.12 -32.25 40.99
C GLU A 80 -39.14 -31.26 41.61
N THR A 81 -40.40 -31.30 41.15
CA THR A 81 -41.52 -30.59 41.78
C THR A 81 -41.74 -31.01 43.25
N GLY A 82 -41.21 -32.16 43.64
CA GLY A 82 -41.37 -32.80 44.95
C GLY A 82 -42.50 -33.83 44.98
N ASP A 83 -43.12 -34.14 43.83
CA ASP A 83 -44.12 -35.20 43.72
C ASP A 83 -43.48 -36.59 43.65
N MET A 84 -44.12 -37.59 44.26
CA MET A 84 -43.66 -38.96 44.29
C MET A 84 -44.81 -39.93 44.06
N GLU A 85 -44.65 -40.81 43.07
CA GLU A 85 -45.63 -41.80 42.68
C GLU A 85 -45.03 -43.20 42.60
N SER A 86 -45.87 -44.22 42.61
CA SER A 86 -45.47 -45.60 42.39
C SER A 86 -46.21 -46.18 41.20
N ILE A 87 -45.50 -46.88 40.31
CA ILE A 87 -46.08 -47.55 39.14
C ILE A 87 -45.89 -49.06 39.25
N PHE A 88 -46.93 -49.82 38.93
CA PHE A 88 -46.84 -51.26 38.70
C PHE A 88 -46.44 -51.52 37.25
N LEU A 89 -45.31 -52.19 37.03
CA LEU A 89 -44.93 -52.76 35.74
C LEU A 89 -45.36 -54.21 35.69
N SER A 90 -45.99 -54.64 34.60
CA SER A 90 -46.41 -56.04 34.41
C SER A 90 -45.57 -56.72 33.33
N GLU A 91 -45.35 -58.02 33.46
CA GLU A 91 -44.66 -58.80 32.45
C GLU A 91 -45.31 -58.70 31.07
N THR A 92 -44.48 -58.60 30.02
CA THR A 92 -44.95 -58.52 28.63
C THR A 92 -45.58 -59.81 28.11
N SER A 93 -45.18 -60.95 28.67
CA SER A 93 -45.81 -62.26 28.52
C SER A 93 -45.43 -63.15 29.71
N ILE A 94 -46.21 -64.20 30.00
CA ILE A 94 -45.90 -65.16 31.07
C ILE A 94 -44.44 -65.60 30.99
N ASN A 95 -43.68 -65.39 32.06
CA ASN A 95 -42.29 -65.82 32.22
C ASN A 95 -41.30 -65.15 31.24
N SER A 96 -41.46 -63.84 31.02
CA SER A 96 -40.61 -63.07 30.10
C SER A 96 -39.40 -62.43 30.78
N GLY A 97 -39.50 -62.07 32.07
CA GLY A 97 -38.49 -61.24 32.75
C GLY A 97 -38.42 -59.79 32.22
N ILE A 98 -39.38 -59.38 31.38
CA ILE A 98 -39.48 -58.03 30.81
C ILE A 98 -40.78 -57.41 31.30
N PHE A 99 -40.68 -56.36 32.11
CA PHE A 99 -41.80 -55.65 32.71
C PHE A 99 -41.99 -54.28 32.08
N ARG A 100 -43.24 -53.91 31.81
CA ARG A 100 -43.59 -52.66 31.16
C ARG A 100 -44.79 -52.01 31.84
N GLY A 101 -44.78 -50.68 31.89
CA GLY A 101 -45.87 -49.89 32.44
C GLY A 101 -45.76 -48.42 32.02
N ALA A 102 -46.88 -47.72 32.14
CA ALA A 102 -46.96 -46.29 31.91
C ALA A 102 -47.60 -45.58 33.11
N LEU A 103 -47.03 -44.44 33.53
CA LEU A 103 -47.60 -43.58 34.58
C LEU A 103 -48.15 -42.31 33.92
N PRO A 104 -49.43 -41.95 34.14
CA PRO A 104 -49.98 -40.69 33.65
C PRO A 104 -49.23 -39.49 34.20
N LEU A 105 -49.13 -38.43 33.40
CA LEU A 105 -48.56 -37.15 33.78
C LEU A 105 -49.66 -36.09 33.91
N VAL A 106 -49.51 -35.21 34.90
CA VAL A 106 -50.34 -34.02 35.05
C VAL A 106 -49.44 -32.80 34.98
N LEU A 107 -49.65 -31.98 33.95
CA LEU A 107 -48.90 -30.75 33.75
C LEU A 107 -49.33 -29.70 34.79
N GLU A 108 -48.41 -29.28 35.66
CA GLU A 108 -48.59 -28.07 36.45
C GLU A 108 -48.38 -26.86 35.54
N THR A 109 -49.47 -26.18 35.19
CA THR A 109 -49.38 -24.92 34.45
C THR A 109 -49.08 -23.79 35.44
N SER A 110 -47.89 -23.21 35.34
CA SER A 110 -47.57 -22.00 36.08
C SER A 110 -48.43 -20.85 35.54
N LYS A 111 -49.36 -20.33 36.37
CA LYS A 111 -50.15 -19.13 36.05
C LYS A 111 -49.31 -17.84 36.17
N PHE A 112 -48.09 -17.86 35.65
CA PHE A 112 -47.10 -16.78 35.78
C PHE A 112 -47.64 -15.44 35.23
N LEU A 113 -48.27 -15.45 34.05
CA LEU A 113 -48.71 -14.22 33.39
C LEU A 113 -49.95 -13.54 34.01
N SER A 114 -50.84 -14.30 34.66
CA SER A 114 -52.12 -13.75 35.15
C SER A 114 -51.98 -12.94 36.44
N HIS A 115 -50.97 -13.25 37.25
CA HIS A 115 -50.73 -12.59 38.54
C HIS A 115 -49.92 -11.30 38.38
N LEU A 116 -48.93 -11.30 37.47
CA LEU A 116 -48.10 -10.13 37.15
C LEU A 116 -48.89 -9.01 36.45
N LYS A 117 -49.77 -9.34 35.49
CA LYS A 117 -50.67 -8.36 34.83
C LYS A 117 -51.66 -7.68 35.78
N HIS A 118 -51.97 -8.30 36.93
CA HIS A 118 -52.84 -7.70 37.94
C HIS A 118 -52.06 -6.82 38.93
N LYS A 119 -50.81 -7.19 39.28
CA LYS A 119 -49.98 -6.44 40.24
C LYS A 119 -49.32 -5.19 39.62
N TYR A 120 -48.94 -5.25 38.34
CA TYR A 120 -48.29 -4.14 37.62
C TYR A 120 -49.03 -3.77 36.31
N PRO A 121 -50.20 -3.10 36.39
CA PRO A 121 -51.02 -2.78 35.23
C PRO A 121 -50.44 -1.68 34.30
N GLU A 122 -49.35 -0.99 34.70
CA GLU A 122 -48.70 0.09 33.93
C GLU A 122 -47.20 -0.19 33.62
N GLY A 123 -46.78 -1.46 33.60
CA GLY A 123 -45.40 -1.86 33.27
C GLY A 123 -44.51 -2.16 34.48
N PHE A 124 -43.42 -2.91 34.25
CA PHE A 124 -42.43 -3.28 35.27
C PHE A 124 -41.67 -2.04 35.79
N PRO A 125 -41.28 -1.96 37.08
CA PRO A 125 -40.56 -0.80 37.60
C PRO A 125 -39.14 -0.66 37.02
N ARG A 126 -38.73 0.61 36.80
CA ARG A 126 -37.39 1.02 36.34
C ARG A 126 -36.31 0.75 37.39
N GLU A 127 -35.14 0.31 36.94
CA GLU A 127 -33.89 0.27 37.71
C GLU A 127 -33.38 1.70 38.03
N ASP A 128 -32.71 1.87 39.17
CA ASP A 128 -31.96 3.08 39.51
C ASP A 128 -30.70 3.20 38.61
N SER A 129 -30.02 4.36 38.63
CA SER A 129 -28.85 4.68 37.78
C SER A 129 -27.63 3.76 37.93
N ASP A 130 -27.68 2.76 38.82
CA ASP A 130 -26.65 1.75 39.05
C ASP A 130 -27.11 0.30 38.73
N GLY A 131 -28.33 0.10 38.22
CA GLY A 131 -28.80 -1.19 37.73
C GLY A 131 -29.20 -2.21 38.81
N THR A 132 -29.50 -1.78 40.04
CA THR A 132 -29.94 -2.71 41.10
C THR A 132 -31.47 -2.72 41.22
N LEU A 133 -32.12 -3.88 41.07
CA LEU A 133 -33.54 -4.06 41.40
C LEU A 133 -33.76 -4.02 42.93
N ILE A 134 -34.88 -3.45 43.38
CA ILE A 134 -35.22 -3.31 44.82
C ILE A 134 -35.34 -4.68 45.52
N ALA A 135 -34.40 -4.96 46.42
CA ALA A 135 -34.23 -6.23 47.14
C ALA A 135 -35.44 -6.68 48.01
N GLU A 136 -36.38 -5.78 48.33
CA GLU A 136 -37.57 -6.14 49.11
C GLU A 136 -38.60 -6.95 48.28
N GLU A 137 -38.66 -6.79 46.95
CA GLU A 137 -39.65 -7.47 46.10
C GLU A 137 -39.29 -8.94 45.77
N LEU A 138 -38.00 -9.29 45.77
CA LEU A 138 -37.51 -10.67 45.61
C LEU A 138 -37.92 -11.57 46.79
N SER A 139 -38.07 -11.00 47.99
CA SER A 139 -38.45 -11.75 49.19
C SER A 139 -39.92 -12.17 49.23
N GLU A 140 -40.81 -11.44 48.54
CA GLU A 140 -42.21 -11.85 48.35
C GLU A 140 -42.36 -12.94 47.27
N TYR A 141 -41.41 -13.05 46.33
CA TYR A 141 -41.43 -14.00 45.21
C TYR A 141 -41.13 -15.44 45.65
N GLU A 142 -40.12 -15.66 46.49
CA GLU A 142 -39.78 -16.99 47.04
C GLU A 142 -40.95 -17.62 47.84
N GLY A 143 -41.90 -16.80 48.31
CA GLY A 143 -43.05 -17.24 49.09
C GLY A 143 -44.28 -17.69 48.29
N MET A 144 -44.36 -17.45 46.98
CA MET A 144 -45.64 -17.59 46.23
C MET A 144 -45.77 -18.77 45.26
N THR A 145 -44.71 -19.52 44.92
CA THR A 145 -44.82 -20.67 43.98
C THR A 145 -44.78 -22.06 44.63
N ARG A 146 -44.72 -22.16 45.96
CA ARG A 146 -44.76 -23.46 46.66
C ARG A 146 -45.94 -23.59 47.61
N VAL A 147 -47.17 -23.48 47.12
CA VAL A 147 -48.34 -23.95 47.87
C VAL A 147 -49.38 -24.65 46.98
N LYS A 148 -49.32 -25.99 47.06
CA LYS A 148 -50.41 -26.98 47.12
C LYS A 148 -51.23 -27.25 45.86
N ASN A 149 -50.87 -28.34 45.19
CA ASN A 149 -51.57 -29.63 45.33
C ASN A 149 -50.65 -30.79 44.86
N LEU A 150 -49.55 -31.06 45.57
CA LEU A 150 -48.86 -32.35 45.39
C LEU A 150 -49.78 -33.44 45.90
N ALA A 151 -50.32 -34.26 45.01
CA ALA A 151 -51.23 -35.36 45.31
C ALA A 151 -50.44 -36.67 45.36
N ILE A 152 -49.37 -36.69 46.16
CA ILE A 152 -48.48 -37.83 46.36
C ILE A 152 -49.28 -39.14 46.55
N GLY A 153 -49.06 -40.10 45.66
CA GLY A 153 -49.73 -41.39 45.64
C GLY A 153 -51.11 -41.40 44.99
N ASP A 154 -51.46 -40.41 44.16
CA ASP A 154 -52.75 -40.37 43.44
C ASP A 154 -52.75 -41.14 42.12
N GLY A 155 -51.58 -41.67 41.72
CA GLY A 155 -51.41 -42.47 40.52
C GLY A 155 -51.15 -41.67 39.25
N ALA A 156 -50.87 -40.36 39.34
CA ALA A 156 -50.42 -39.55 38.21
C ALA A 156 -49.36 -38.53 38.63
N LEU A 157 -48.17 -38.56 38.02
CA LEU A 157 -47.05 -37.71 38.43
C LEU A 157 -47.26 -36.25 37.98
N GLN A 158 -47.16 -35.32 38.93
CA GLN A 158 -47.25 -33.88 38.68
C GLN A 158 -45.90 -33.30 38.25
N VAL A 159 -45.86 -32.80 37.02
CA VAL A 159 -44.63 -32.36 36.34
C VAL A 159 -44.76 -30.93 35.83
N SER A 160 -43.65 -30.20 35.79
CA SER A 160 -43.52 -28.94 35.06
C SER A 160 -42.56 -29.12 33.89
N ALA A 161 -42.70 -28.33 32.82
CA ALA A 161 -41.73 -28.35 31.73
C ALA A 161 -40.32 -28.03 32.25
N GLY A 162 -39.34 -28.85 31.89
CA GLY A 162 -37.97 -28.81 32.38
C GLY A 162 -37.69 -29.57 33.67
N SER A 163 -38.70 -30.13 34.35
CA SER A 163 -38.49 -30.87 35.60
C SER A 163 -37.77 -32.20 35.35
N SER A 164 -36.82 -32.50 36.24
CA SER A 164 -36.23 -33.83 36.31
C SER A 164 -37.21 -34.86 36.87
N VAL A 165 -37.36 -35.99 36.18
CA VAL A 165 -38.11 -37.18 36.61
C VAL A 165 -37.12 -38.31 36.83
N ILE A 166 -37.10 -38.86 38.05
CA ILE A 166 -36.20 -39.93 38.48
C ILE A 166 -37.04 -41.17 38.77
N ALA A 167 -36.71 -42.30 38.18
CA ALA A 167 -37.33 -43.59 38.46
C ALA A 167 -36.33 -44.51 39.17
N THR A 168 -36.74 -45.13 40.28
CA THR A 168 -35.91 -45.99 41.11
C THR A 168 -36.55 -47.36 41.28
N TYR A 169 -35.81 -48.40 40.88
CA TYR A 169 -36.12 -49.81 41.09
C TYR A 169 -35.30 -50.35 42.27
N HIS A 170 -35.94 -51.07 43.18
CA HIS A 170 -35.26 -51.81 44.23
C HIS A 170 -35.10 -53.28 43.80
N ASP A 171 -33.91 -53.64 43.35
CA ASP A 171 -33.54 -55.00 42.96
C ASP A 171 -33.19 -55.80 44.22
N ALA A 172 -33.94 -56.89 44.46
CA ALA A 172 -33.74 -57.72 45.64
C ALA A 172 -32.51 -58.63 45.53
N LEU A 173 -32.05 -58.95 44.32
CA LEU A 173 -30.99 -59.92 44.04
C LEU A 173 -30.22 -59.51 42.78
N ASN A 174 -29.26 -58.60 42.94
CA ASN A 174 -28.38 -58.24 41.83
C ASN A 174 -27.45 -59.40 41.40
N ASP A 175 -26.54 -59.16 40.44
CA ASP A 175 -25.54 -60.14 39.93
C ASP A 175 -24.73 -60.90 41.03
N TRP A 176 -24.70 -60.37 42.26
CA TRP A 176 -23.98 -60.91 43.41
C TRP A 176 -24.89 -61.45 44.52
N GLY A 177 -26.20 -61.47 44.29
CA GLY A 177 -27.21 -61.95 45.22
C GLY A 177 -27.43 -61.02 46.42
N VAL A 178 -27.22 -59.71 46.25
CA VAL A 178 -27.47 -58.68 47.26
C VAL A 178 -28.45 -57.63 46.74
N GLU A 179 -29.14 -56.95 47.65
CA GLU A 179 -30.10 -55.89 47.33
C GLU A 179 -29.38 -54.63 46.78
N GLU A 180 -29.94 -54.00 45.74
CA GLU A 180 -29.40 -52.79 45.09
C GLU A 180 -30.53 -51.86 44.58
N ASP A 181 -30.36 -50.53 44.70
CA ASP A 181 -31.27 -49.54 44.10
C ASP A 181 -30.71 -49.06 42.75
N ILE A 182 -31.52 -49.15 41.69
CA ILE A 182 -31.18 -48.69 40.35
C ILE A 182 -32.03 -47.47 40.01
N SER A 183 -31.39 -46.32 39.81
CA SER A 183 -32.07 -45.06 39.45
C SER A 183 -31.70 -44.58 38.05
N VAL A 184 -32.71 -44.13 37.30
CA VAL A 184 -32.54 -43.44 36.00
C VAL A 184 -33.29 -42.11 36.00
N GLN A 185 -32.80 -41.15 35.22
CA GLN A 185 -33.33 -39.78 35.17
C GLN A 185 -33.66 -39.35 33.73
N VAL A 186 -34.70 -38.54 33.56
CA VAL A 186 -35.11 -37.92 32.29
C VAL A 186 -35.69 -36.53 32.54
N ILE A 187 -35.58 -35.60 31.59
CA ILE A 187 -36.22 -34.29 31.68
C ILE A 187 -37.61 -34.33 31.02
N TYR A 188 -38.65 -33.84 31.68
CA TYR A 188 -39.97 -33.71 31.08
C TYR A 188 -40.14 -32.40 30.32
N GLY A 189 -40.71 -32.42 29.12
CA GLY A 189 -41.06 -31.22 28.35
C GLY A 189 -39.87 -30.47 27.76
N GLY A 190 -38.75 -31.16 27.53
CA GLY A 190 -37.53 -30.60 26.95
C GLY A 190 -37.62 -30.44 25.43
N TRP A 191 -37.06 -29.35 24.90
CA TRP A 191 -36.89 -29.13 23.46
C TRP A 191 -35.46 -29.45 23.02
N GLU A 192 -35.34 -30.26 21.97
CA GLU A 192 -34.08 -30.57 21.27
C GLU A 192 -34.38 -30.92 19.80
N GLY A 193 -33.42 -30.69 18.90
CA GLY A 193 -33.55 -31.02 17.47
C GLY A 193 -34.26 -29.93 16.65
N TYR A 194 -34.86 -30.33 15.51
CA TYR A 194 -35.43 -29.36 14.57
C TYR A 194 -36.73 -28.73 15.09
N VAL A 195 -36.81 -27.39 15.05
CA VAL A 195 -37.96 -26.61 15.51
C VAL A 195 -38.48 -25.65 14.43
N SER A 196 -39.76 -25.33 14.47
CA SER A 196 -40.42 -24.35 13.59
C SER A 196 -41.75 -23.89 14.20
N GLY A 197 -42.34 -22.83 13.64
CA GLY A 197 -43.63 -22.30 14.07
C GLY A 197 -43.48 -21.11 15.02
N THR A 198 -44.42 -20.96 15.94
CA THR A 198 -44.46 -19.81 16.87
C THR A 198 -44.36 -20.27 18.30
N TRP A 199 -43.39 -19.74 19.03
CA TRP A 199 -43.30 -19.83 20.48
C TRP A 199 -43.91 -18.56 21.09
N ASN A 200 -44.76 -18.76 22.10
CA ASN A 200 -45.56 -17.72 22.73
C ASN A 200 -45.55 -17.80 24.26
N ALA A 201 -45.97 -16.72 24.92
CA ALA A 201 -46.04 -16.62 26.36
C ALA A 201 -46.96 -17.65 27.04
N GLU A 202 -47.99 -18.18 26.34
CA GLU A 202 -48.93 -19.14 26.93
C GLU A 202 -48.30 -20.49 27.26
N ASN A 203 -47.33 -20.94 26.46
CA ASN A 203 -46.58 -22.17 26.70
C ASN A 203 -45.16 -21.92 27.21
N SER A 204 -44.87 -20.71 27.70
CA SER A 204 -43.60 -20.39 28.35
C SER A 204 -43.58 -20.91 29.81
N PRO A 205 -42.41 -21.29 30.36
CA PRO A 205 -41.10 -21.29 29.70
C PRO A 205 -40.92 -22.47 28.74
N TYR A 206 -40.23 -22.23 27.61
CA TYR A 206 -39.70 -23.29 26.75
C TYR A 206 -38.36 -23.72 27.31
N VAL A 207 -38.23 -24.96 27.76
CA VAL A 207 -36.96 -25.47 28.31
C VAL A 207 -36.22 -26.25 27.24
N VAL A 208 -35.07 -25.73 26.84
CA VAL A 208 -34.20 -26.28 25.80
C VAL A 208 -33.10 -27.10 26.47
N VAL A 209 -33.13 -28.42 26.23
CA VAL A 209 -32.28 -29.41 26.93
C VAL A 209 -31.08 -29.85 26.08
N GLY A 210 -31.11 -29.54 24.80
CA GLY A 210 -30.05 -29.75 23.83
C GLY A 210 -30.22 -28.77 22.66
N ASP A 211 -29.37 -28.84 21.65
CA ASP A 211 -29.43 -27.90 20.53
C ASP A 211 -30.79 -27.93 19.81
N VAL A 212 -31.45 -26.78 19.70
CA VAL A 212 -32.63 -26.59 18.84
C VAL A 212 -32.21 -25.93 17.54
N ILE A 213 -32.69 -26.46 16.42
CA ILE A 213 -32.24 -26.10 15.07
C ILE A 213 -33.42 -25.60 14.25
N VAL A 214 -33.37 -24.34 13.81
CA VAL A 214 -34.28 -23.84 12.76
C VAL A 214 -33.70 -24.28 11.41
N GLY A 215 -34.25 -25.35 10.84
CA GLY A 215 -33.74 -25.98 9.63
C GLY A 215 -34.02 -25.22 8.33
N TYR A 216 -33.39 -25.65 7.23
CA TYR A 216 -33.57 -25.08 5.88
C TYR A 216 -35.05 -24.94 5.49
N GLY A 217 -35.48 -23.70 5.17
CA GLY A 217 -36.85 -23.39 4.75
C GLY A 217 -37.88 -23.36 5.90
N TYR A 218 -37.46 -23.58 7.14
CA TYR A 218 -38.30 -23.39 8.32
C TYR A 218 -38.17 -21.98 8.88
N SER A 219 -39.23 -21.55 9.57
CA SER A 219 -39.29 -20.30 10.29
C SER A 219 -39.64 -20.54 11.75
N LEU A 220 -38.92 -19.89 12.66
CA LEU A 220 -39.27 -19.84 14.08
C LEU A 220 -39.56 -18.38 14.45
N THR A 221 -40.72 -18.15 15.06
CA THR A 221 -41.11 -16.84 15.61
C THR A 221 -41.25 -16.92 17.12
N LEU A 222 -40.56 -16.07 17.86
CA LEU A 222 -40.74 -15.89 19.31
C LEU A 222 -41.58 -14.63 19.51
N ALA A 223 -42.81 -14.81 19.97
CA ALA A 223 -43.77 -13.73 20.20
C ALA A 223 -43.48 -12.99 21.53
N PRO A 224 -44.07 -11.80 21.77
CA PRO A 224 -43.83 -11.03 22.99
C PRO A 224 -44.06 -11.83 24.28
N SER A 225 -43.30 -11.47 25.33
CA SER A 225 -43.29 -12.13 26.65
C SER A 225 -42.94 -13.62 26.63
N THR A 226 -42.37 -14.14 25.54
CA THR A 226 -41.89 -15.54 25.47
C THR A 226 -40.61 -15.69 26.27
N ARG A 227 -40.52 -16.72 27.12
CA ARG A 227 -39.32 -17.07 27.87
C ARG A 227 -38.79 -18.43 27.46
N VAL A 228 -37.52 -18.48 27.07
CA VAL A 228 -36.79 -19.69 26.70
C VAL A 228 -35.64 -19.86 27.68
N GLU A 229 -35.62 -21.00 28.35
CA GLU A 229 -34.59 -21.38 29.31
C GLU A 229 -33.71 -22.47 28.70
N PHE A 230 -32.41 -22.21 28.57
CA PHE A 230 -31.46 -23.15 28.00
C PHE A 230 -30.67 -23.84 29.11
N MET A 231 -30.55 -25.17 29.03
CA MET A 231 -29.58 -25.92 29.83
C MET A 231 -28.15 -25.63 29.37
N GLN A 232 -27.18 -26.01 30.21
CA GLN A 232 -25.75 -25.91 29.92
C GLN A 232 -25.43 -26.42 28.51
N ASP A 233 -24.64 -25.64 27.77
CA ASP A 233 -24.20 -25.88 26.38
C ASP A 233 -25.30 -26.03 25.31
N ALA A 234 -26.59 -25.96 25.67
CA ALA A 234 -27.67 -25.99 24.69
C ALA A 234 -27.72 -24.68 23.89
N SER A 235 -27.94 -24.75 22.58
CA SER A 235 -27.92 -23.58 21.68
C SER A 235 -29.20 -23.44 20.87
N LEU A 236 -29.51 -22.22 20.44
CA LEU A 236 -30.45 -21.95 19.35
C LEU A 236 -29.65 -21.78 18.05
N ARG A 237 -29.74 -22.76 17.16
CA ARG A 237 -29.01 -22.78 15.88
C ARG A 237 -29.92 -22.47 14.71
N ILE A 238 -29.41 -21.69 13.77
CA ILE A 238 -30.15 -21.28 12.57
C ILE A 238 -29.37 -21.76 11.35
N ASP A 239 -29.95 -22.72 10.62
CA ASP A 239 -29.35 -23.28 9.41
C ASP A 239 -29.57 -22.37 8.19
N GLN A 240 -28.78 -22.60 7.13
CA GLN A 240 -28.87 -21.86 5.87
C GLN A 240 -30.32 -21.82 5.34
N GLY A 241 -30.81 -20.65 4.94
CA GLY A 241 -32.15 -20.46 4.37
C GLY A 241 -33.29 -20.59 5.38
N ALA A 242 -33.01 -20.64 6.68
CA ALA A 242 -34.00 -20.52 7.74
C ALA A 242 -34.32 -19.05 8.07
N THR A 243 -35.45 -18.84 8.74
CA THR A 243 -35.87 -17.53 9.25
C THR A 243 -36.01 -17.59 10.78
N LEU A 244 -35.37 -16.68 11.49
CA LEU A 244 -35.61 -16.46 12.92
C LEU A 244 -36.18 -15.07 13.11
N GLN A 245 -37.34 -14.99 13.76
CA GLN A 245 -37.97 -13.73 14.12
C GLN A 245 -38.21 -13.69 15.62
N ILE A 246 -37.53 -12.80 16.33
CA ILE A 246 -37.79 -12.50 17.73
C ILE A 246 -38.49 -11.15 17.78
N SER A 247 -39.75 -11.16 18.19
CA SER A 247 -40.62 -9.99 18.16
C SER A 247 -41.14 -9.69 19.55
N GLY A 248 -40.28 -9.12 20.40
CA GLY A 248 -40.72 -8.56 21.68
C GLY A 248 -41.37 -7.18 21.51
N ALA A 249 -41.70 -6.55 22.64
CA ALA A 249 -42.11 -5.15 22.70
C ALA A 249 -41.52 -4.48 23.95
N LEU A 250 -41.54 -3.14 24.01
CA LEU A 250 -40.96 -2.33 25.09
C LEU A 250 -41.30 -2.82 26.51
N ASP A 251 -42.54 -3.25 26.73
CA ASP A 251 -43.04 -3.75 28.02
C ASP A 251 -43.17 -5.28 28.08
N ASP A 252 -42.87 -5.98 26.99
CA ASP A 252 -43.12 -7.41 26.78
C ASP A 252 -41.96 -8.07 25.98
N SER A 253 -40.74 -7.96 26.52
CA SER A 253 -39.53 -8.52 25.89
C SER A 253 -39.57 -10.05 25.75
N VAL A 254 -38.77 -10.56 24.81
CA VAL A 254 -38.48 -12.01 24.72
C VAL A 254 -37.21 -12.31 25.51
N TYR A 255 -37.25 -13.34 26.35
CA TYR A 255 -36.12 -13.72 27.23
C TYR A 255 -35.48 -15.02 26.74
N LEU A 256 -34.19 -14.95 26.39
CA LEU A 256 -33.33 -16.09 26.06
C LEU A 256 -32.25 -16.18 27.14
N VAL A 257 -32.42 -17.11 28.09
CA VAL A 257 -31.63 -17.13 29.33
C VAL A 257 -31.23 -18.54 29.74
N SER A 258 -30.24 -18.65 30.60
CA SER A 258 -29.90 -19.91 31.29
C SER A 258 -31.09 -20.42 32.12
N LYS A 259 -31.24 -21.75 32.19
CA LYS A 259 -32.18 -22.43 33.08
C LYS A 259 -31.78 -22.30 34.55
N VAL A 260 -30.48 -22.24 34.81
CA VAL A 260 -29.91 -22.03 36.14
C VAL A 260 -29.87 -20.52 36.39
N ASP A 261 -30.45 -20.10 37.51
CA ASP A 261 -30.38 -18.70 37.95
C ASP A 261 -28.96 -18.37 38.40
N ASN A 262 -28.41 -17.25 37.91
CA ASN A 262 -27.03 -16.80 38.16
C ASN A 262 -26.00 -17.94 37.98
N PRO A 263 -25.93 -18.51 36.76
CA PRO A 263 -25.09 -19.67 36.47
C PRO A 263 -23.61 -19.32 36.65
N ALA A 264 -22.81 -20.30 37.07
CA ALA A 264 -21.36 -20.17 36.91
C ALA A 264 -20.99 -20.21 35.42
N ASP A 265 -19.84 -19.64 35.03
CA ASP A 265 -19.37 -19.61 33.63
C ASP A 265 -19.40 -20.99 32.96
N SER A 266 -19.13 -22.06 33.71
CA SER A 266 -19.19 -23.43 33.22
C SER A 266 -20.59 -23.88 32.81
N GLU A 267 -21.65 -23.26 33.36
CA GLU A 267 -23.06 -23.62 33.18
C GLU A 267 -23.76 -22.76 32.11
N PHE A 268 -23.03 -21.90 31.41
CA PHE A 268 -23.58 -21.06 30.35
C PHE A 268 -24.17 -21.91 29.22
N TRP A 269 -25.23 -21.39 28.61
CA TRP A 269 -25.80 -21.97 27.40
C TRP A 269 -25.02 -21.52 26.17
N GLY A 270 -25.17 -22.24 25.06
CA GLY A 270 -24.29 -22.08 23.89
C GLY A 270 -24.48 -20.78 23.12
N GLY A 271 -25.68 -20.21 23.11
CA GLY A 271 -25.98 -18.96 22.39
C GLY A 271 -26.98 -19.06 21.25
N VAL A 272 -27.26 -17.92 20.63
CA VAL A 272 -27.92 -17.86 19.32
C VAL A 272 -26.85 -17.86 18.24
N ILE A 273 -26.82 -18.91 17.42
CA ILE A 273 -25.71 -19.19 16.50
C ILE A 273 -26.22 -19.40 15.08
N LEU A 274 -25.70 -18.62 14.13
CA LEU A 274 -25.88 -18.89 12.70
C LEU A 274 -24.92 -20.00 12.23
N GLY A 275 -25.43 -20.98 11.48
CA GLY A 275 -24.62 -22.09 10.97
C GLY A 275 -23.50 -21.61 10.03
N PHE A 276 -22.27 -22.08 10.27
CA PHE A 276 -21.08 -21.74 9.46
C PHE A 276 -21.36 -21.91 7.96
N TYR A 277 -20.97 -20.91 7.15
CA TYR A 277 -21.04 -20.88 5.67
C TYR A 277 -22.39 -20.50 5.02
N ALA A 278 -23.21 -19.68 5.66
CA ALA A 278 -24.42 -19.14 5.03
C ALA A 278 -24.11 -18.16 3.87
N SER A 279 -23.96 -18.70 2.66
CA SER A 279 -23.85 -17.94 1.40
C SER A 279 -25.21 -17.52 0.81
N SER A 280 -26.31 -17.88 1.49
CA SER A 280 -27.69 -17.47 1.15
C SER A 280 -28.20 -16.45 2.17
N PRO A 281 -29.10 -15.51 1.78
CA PRO A 281 -29.69 -14.56 2.71
C PRO A 281 -30.45 -15.31 3.81
N LEU A 282 -30.01 -15.12 5.05
CA LEU A 282 -30.75 -15.48 6.25
C LEU A 282 -31.52 -14.24 6.71
N ASN A 283 -32.81 -14.43 7.02
CA ASN A 283 -33.65 -13.39 7.61
C ASN A 283 -33.67 -13.62 9.12
N VAL A 284 -32.77 -12.95 9.82
CA VAL A 284 -32.74 -12.92 11.29
C VAL A 284 -33.14 -11.52 11.71
N ASP A 285 -34.30 -11.42 12.35
CA ASP A 285 -34.83 -10.15 12.87
C ASP A 285 -35.07 -10.29 14.37
N ILE A 286 -34.32 -9.52 15.16
CA ILE A 286 -34.32 -9.59 16.62
C ILE A 286 -34.70 -8.22 17.16
N SER A 287 -35.86 -8.13 17.81
CA SER A 287 -36.36 -6.89 18.41
C SER A 287 -36.85 -7.13 19.83
N TYR A 288 -36.53 -6.21 20.75
CA TYR A 288 -36.89 -6.28 22.17
C TYR A 288 -36.58 -7.64 22.80
N ALA A 289 -35.37 -8.16 22.54
CA ALA A 289 -34.86 -9.40 23.12
C ALA A 289 -33.93 -9.11 24.31
N VAL A 290 -33.96 -9.99 25.30
CA VAL A 290 -33.01 -10.03 26.42
C VAL A 290 -32.25 -11.35 26.34
N VAL A 291 -30.95 -11.26 26.11
CA VAL A 291 -30.03 -12.41 25.98
C VAL A 291 -29.03 -12.35 27.12
N GLU A 292 -29.04 -13.36 27.99
CA GLU A 292 -28.16 -13.37 29.17
C GLU A 292 -27.50 -14.72 29.44
N HIS A 293 -26.31 -14.67 30.05
CA HIS A 293 -25.55 -15.82 30.54
C HIS A 293 -25.30 -16.89 29.46
N ALA A 294 -24.99 -16.42 28.25
CA ALA A 294 -24.64 -17.25 27.10
C ALA A 294 -23.14 -17.21 26.84
N ARG A 295 -22.54 -18.35 26.48
CA ARG A 295 -21.13 -18.45 26.10
C ARG A 295 -20.83 -17.61 24.87
N LEU A 296 -21.69 -17.67 23.86
CA LEU A 296 -21.74 -16.76 22.72
C LEU A 296 -23.11 -16.07 22.80
N GLY A 297 -23.22 -14.77 23.02
CA GLY A 297 -24.53 -14.11 23.12
C GLY A 297 -25.32 -14.24 21.81
N LEU A 298 -24.97 -13.39 20.84
CA LEU A 298 -25.49 -13.42 19.48
C LEU A 298 -24.30 -13.61 18.51
N ASP A 299 -24.08 -14.83 18.04
CA ASP A 299 -23.08 -15.12 16.99
C ASP A 299 -23.76 -15.22 15.63
N LEU A 300 -23.83 -14.06 14.95
CA LEU A 300 -24.53 -13.87 13.70
C LEU A 300 -23.54 -13.73 12.53
N SER A 301 -22.82 -14.82 12.24
CA SER A 301 -21.93 -14.90 11.07
C SER A 301 -22.68 -15.31 9.79
N GLY A 302 -22.81 -14.37 8.85
CA GLY A 302 -23.53 -14.51 7.57
C GLY A 302 -24.93 -13.89 7.55
N GLY A 303 -25.53 -13.77 6.36
CA GLY A 303 -26.88 -13.19 6.19
C GLY A 303 -26.94 -11.66 6.28
N SER A 304 -28.12 -11.13 6.62
CA SER A 304 -28.33 -9.69 6.85
C SER A 304 -29.12 -9.41 8.12
N PRO A 305 -28.58 -9.74 9.31
CA PRO A 305 -29.31 -9.64 10.56
C PRO A 305 -29.71 -8.18 10.89
N THR A 306 -30.93 -8.02 11.39
CA THR A 306 -31.42 -6.81 12.02
C THR A 306 -31.58 -7.05 13.52
N ILE A 307 -30.98 -6.19 14.35
CA ILE A 307 -31.10 -6.23 15.80
C ILE A 307 -31.53 -4.85 16.27
N SER A 308 -32.68 -4.74 16.92
CA SER A 308 -33.14 -3.45 17.45
C SER A 308 -33.64 -3.56 18.90
N ASP A 309 -33.51 -2.47 19.66
CA ASP A 309 -34.15 -2.30 20.98
C ASP A 309 -33.88 -3.46 21.96
N SER A 310 -32.75 -4.15 21.82
CA SER A 310 -32.46 -5.42 22.50
C SER A 310 -31.30 -5.27 23.47
N ARG A 311 -31.29 -6.10 24.52
CA ARG A 311 -30.26 -6.13 25.55
C ARG A 311 -29.47 -7.43 25.51
N VAL A 312 -28.15 -7.34 25.52
CA VAL A 312 -27.22 -8.47 25.64
C VAL A 312 -26.30 -8.22 26.82
N SER A 313 -26.43 -9.06 27.86
CA SER A 313 -25.73 -8.87 29.13
C SER A 313 -25.20 -10.15 29.73
N TYR A 314 -24.06 -10.07 30.44
CA TYR A 314 -23.43 -11.22 31.10
C TYR A 314 -23.11 -12.38 30.13
N CYS A 315 -22.83 -12.08 28.87
CA CYS A 315 -22.43 -13.04 27.85
C CYS A 315 -20.91 -13.02 27.61
N GLY A 316 -20.39 -14.08 26.99
CA GLY A 316 -18.97 -14.23 26.65
C GLY A 316 -18.24 -15.22 27.57
N ASP A 317 -17.17 -15.83 27.05
CA ASP A 317 -16.38 -16.85 27.75
C ASP A 317 -15.08 -16.23 28.33
N ASN A 318 -14.90 -16.33 29.64
CA ASN A 318 -13.71 -15.85 30.35
C ASN A 318 -12.41 -16.62 30.01
N ASP A 319 -12.50 -17.83 29.43
CA ASP A 319 -11.37 -18.76 29.30
C ASP A 319 -10.74 -18.84 27.89
N SER A 320 -11.30 -18.18 26.86
CA SER A 320 -10.83 -18.35 25.47
C SER A 320 -10.46 -17.05 24.73
N TYR A 321 -9.19 -16.96 24.32
CA TYR A 321 -8.60 -15.79 23.62
C TYR A 321 -9.22 -15.47 22.25
N TYR A 322 -10.04 -16.37 21.67
CA TYR A 322 -10.58 -16.25 20.31
C TYR A 322 -12.11 -16.08 20.24
N SER A 323 -12.84 -16.23 21.36
CA SER A 323 -14.31 -16.20 21.39
C SER A 323 -14.88 -15.26 22.45
N ASN A 324 -14.09 -14.30 22.94
CA ASN A 324 -14.51 -13.45 24.04
C ASN A 324 -15.32 -12.22 23.56
N ARG A 325 -16.56 -12.45 23.08
CA ARG A 325 -17.46 -11.40 22.57
C ARG A 325 -18.92 -11.69 22.88
N ALA A 326 -19.72 -10.66 23.17
CA ALA A 326 -21.15 -10.82 23.41
C ALA A 326 -21.97 -10.87 22.12
N VAL A 327 -21.67 -9.98 21.18
CA VAL A 327 -22.31 -9.94 19.86
C VAL A 327 -21.26 -9.99 18.77
N PHE A 328 -21.50 -10.83 17.76
CA PHE A 328 -20.68 -10.92 16.56
C PHE A 328 -21.53 -10.86 15.32
N VAL A 329 -21.15 -9.97 14.41
CA VAL A 329 -21.78 -9.84 13.09
C VAL A 329 -20.71 -9.93 12.02
N ASN A 330 -20.91 -10.81 11.04
CA ASN A 330 -19.98 -10.97 9.91
C ASN A 330 -20.74 -11.20 8.61
N GLY A 331 -21.09 -10.11 7.94
CA GLY A 331 -22.06 -10.02 6.84
C GLY A 331 -22.67 -8.61 6.87
N PRO A 332 -23.51 -8.20 5.92
CA PRO A 332 -24.27 -6.96 6.08
C PRO A 332 -25.10 -6.98 7.36
N TYR A 333 -25.18 -5.90 8.13
CA TYR A 333 -25.96 -5.87 9.39
C TYR A 333 -26.57 -4.50 9.66
N GLN A 334 -27.64 -4.50 10.45
CA GLN A 334 -28.20 -3.29 11.06
C GLN A 334 -28.43 -3.54 12.54
N ILE A 335 -27.79 -2.75 13.38
CA ILE A 335 -27.97 -2.76 14.84
C ILE A 335 -28.45 -1.38 15.24
N SER A 336 -29.57 -1.28 15.96
CA SER A 336 -30.07 0.01 16.41
C SER A 336 -30.64 -0.01 17.82
N ASP A 337 -30.33 1.01 18.61
CA ASP A 337 -30.92 1.20 19.96
C ASP A 337 -30.75 -0.01 20.90
N CYS A 338 -29.68 -0.80 20.70
CA CYS A 338 -29.34 -1.94 21.54
C CYS A 338 -28.51 -1.52 22.76
N VAL A 339 -28.66 -2.28 23.85
CA VAL A 339 -27.83 -2.15 25.06
C VAL A 339 -26.96 -3.40 25.19
N ILE A 340 -25.65 -3.26 25.02
CA ILE A 340 -24.67 -4.35 25.14
C ILE A 340 -23.77 -4.04 26.34
N GLU A 341 -23.99 -4.74 27.46
CA GLU A 341 -23.37 -4.36 28.73
C GLU A 341 -22.99 -5.49 29.66
N ASN A 342 -22.04 -5.24 30.56
CA ASN A 342 -21.62 -6.17 31.61
C ASN A 342 -21.20 -7.55 31.08
N ASN A 343 -20.68 -7.60 29.84
CA ASN A 343 -20.22 -8.84 29.24
C ASN A 343 -18.78 -9.15 29.63
N TYR A 344 -18.43 -10.43 29.64
CA TYR A 344 -17.13 -10.94 30.08
C TYR A 344 -16.01 -10.73 29.04
N GLY A 345 -16.37 -10.28 27.83
CA GLY A 345 -15.46 -10.00 26.73
C GLY A 345 -15.72 -8.66 26.06
N ASP A 346 -15.42 -8.59 24.76
CA ASP A 346 -15.78 -7.48 23.91
C ASP A 346 -17.32 -7.38 23.82
N GLY A 347 -17.87 -6.16 23.79
CA GLY A 347 -19.30 -5.96 23.61
C GLY A 347 -19.74 -6.42 22.22
N LEU A 348 -19.22 -5.77 21.18
CA LEU A 348 -19.59 -6.01 19.79
C LEU A 348 -18.37 -6.17 18.90
N LEU A 349 -18.28 -7.30 18.20
CA LEU A 349 -17.27 -7.55 17.17
C LEU A 349 -17.91 -7.50 15.78
N ILE A 350 -17.28 -6.74 14.89
CA ILE A 350 -17.70 -6.56 13.49
C ILE A 350 -16.68 -7.23 12.57
N GLY A 351 -17.19 -8.08 11.67
CA GLY A 351 -16.47 -8.80 10.63
C GLY A 351 -16.11 -7.94 9.42
N SER A 352 -16.16 -8.48 8.19
CA SER A 352 -15.54 -7.84 7.00
C SER A 352 -16.46 -7.00 6.09
N ASP A 353 -17.76 -6.92 6.40
CA ASP A 353 -18.78 -6.39 5.49
C ASP A 353 -19.38 -5.04 5.96
N GLN A 354 -20.18 -4.42 5.10
CA GLN A 354 -20.84 -3.13 5.32
C GLN A 354 -21.99 -3.25 6.33
N GLY A 355 -22.06 -2.40 7.35
CA GLY A 355 -23.21 -2.36 8.25
C GLY A 355 -23.28 -1.09 9.07
N SER A 356 -24.42 -0.89 9.74
CA SER A 356 -24.69 0.31 10.54
C SER A 356 -25.01 -0.03 11.99
N ILE A 357 -24.49 0.78 12.90
CA ILE A 357 -24.79 0.78 14.33
C ILE A 357 -25.31 2.16 14.68
N ILE A 358 -26.57 2.24 15.09
CA ILE A 358 -27.28 3.51 15.24
C ILE A 358 -27.91 3.59 16.63
N GLY A 359 -27.50 4.55 17.46
CA GLY A 359 -28.08 4.70 18.79
C GLY A 359 -27.70 3.56 19.76
N GLY A 360 -28.30 3.59 20.95
CA GLY A 360 -28.05 2.59 21.99
C GLY A 360 -26.78 2.83 22.81
N ALA A 361 -26.43 1.84 23.64
CA ALA A 361 -25.31 1.94 24.58
C ALA A 361 -24.48 0.65 24.64
N ILE A 362 -23.16 0.79 24.60
CA ILE A 362 -22.20 -0.32 24.72
C ILE A 362 -21.24 0.02 25.87
N ARG A 363 -21.44 -0.62 27.02
CA ARG A 363 -20.82 -0.15 28.27
C ARG A 363 -20.49 -1.24 29.27
N ASN A 364 -19.54 -0.98 30.16
CA ASN A 364 -19.17 -1.89 31.25
C ASN A 364 -18.80 -3.31 30.79
N ASN A 365 -18.42 -3.49 29.53
CA ASN A 365 -17.91 -4.78 29.06
C ASN A 365 -16.47 -4.94 29.53
N TYR A 366 -16.05 -6.16 29.88
CA TYR A 366 -14.71 -6.40 30.40
C TYR A 366 -13.61 -6.17 29.35
N GLY A 367 -13.91 -6.48 28.08
CA GLY A 367 -13.07 -6.19 26.93
C GLY A 367 -13.32 -4.81 26.32
N ASN A 368 -13.15 -4.70 25.01
CA ASN A 368 -13.46 -3.49 24.25
C ASN A 368 -14.98 -3.29 24.12
N GLY A 369 -15.43 -2.06 23.89
CA GLY A 369 -16.83 -1.80 23.55
C GLY A 369 -17.16 -2.36 22.16
N ILE A 370 -16.54 -1.79 21.13
CA ILE A 370 -16.70 -2.20 19.73
C ILE A 370 -15.33 -2.55 19.14
N VAL A 371 -15.24 -3.66 18.42
CA VAL A 371 -14.06 -4.05 17.64
C VAL A 371 -14.44 -4.15 16.16
N VAL A 372 -13.73 -3.42 15.30
CA VAL A 372 -13.96 -3.35 13.85
C VAL A 372 -12.83 -4.08 13.10
N ASN A 373 -13.06 -5.31 12.62
CA ASN A 373 -12.04 -6.10 11.91
C ASN A 373 -12.02 -5.93 10.39
N GLY A 374 -13.12 -5.46 9.78
CA GLY A 374 -13.19 -5.15 8.36
C GLY A 374 -14.49 -4.42 8.00
N GLY A 375 -14.63 -4.05 6.73
CA GLY A 375 -15.79 -3.31 6.22
C GLY A 375 -15.85 -1.85 6.69
N PRO A 376 -16.37 -0.91 5.89
CA PRO A 376 -16.57 0.47 6.34
C PRO A 376 -17.91 0.56 7.09
N ALA A 377 -17.85 0.24 8.39
CA ALA A 377 -18.99 0.35 9.28
C ALA A 377 -19.41 1.81 9.49
N VAL A 378 -20.71 2.08 9.58
CA VAL A 378 -21.25 3.37 9.99
C VAL A 378 -21.68 3.26 11.45
N ILE A 379 -20.98 3.94 12.35
CA ILE A 379 -21.26 3.96 13.78
C ILE A 379 -21.74 5.37 14.13
N THR A 380 -22.99 5.51 14.57
CA THR A 380 -23.54 6.83 14.84
C THR A 380 -24.53 6.89 15.98
N GLY A 381 -24.50 7.95 16.78
CA GLY A 381 -25.43 8.13 17.91
C GLY A 381 -25.24 7.14 19.07
N VAL A 382 -24.19 6.33 19.06
CA VAL A 382 -23.95 5.27 20.05
C VAL A 382 -23.17 5.81 21.24
N SER A 383 -23.59 5.46 22.46
CA SER A 383 -22.81 5.73 23.68
C SER A 383 -21.88 4.55 24.01
N VAL A 384 -20.57 4.74 23.90
CA VAL A 384 -19.55 3.70 24.16
C VAL A 384 -18.64 4.13 25.32
N LEU A 385 -18.90 3.59 26.52
CA LEU A 385 -18.31 4.10 27.75
C LEU A 385 -18.02 3.03 28.79
N LYS A 386 -17.03 3.27 29.66
CA LYS A 386 -16.70 2.41 30.82
C LYS A 386 -16.36 0.95 30.48
N ASN A 387 -15.91 0.67 29.26
CA ASN A 387 -15.43 -0.65 28.91
C ASN A 387 -14.01 -0.88 29.48
N GLY A 388 -13.68 -2.13 29.80
CA GLY A 388 -12.41 -2.53 30.43
C GLY A 388 -11.21 -2.50 29.48
N GLY A 389 -11.46 -2.49 28.17
CA GLY A 389 -10.48 -2.24 27.11
C GLY A 389 -10.68 -0.87 26.45
N ASN A 390 -10.62 -0.85 25.12
CA ASN A 390 -10.87 0.34 24.31
C ASN A 390 -12.38 0.58 24.12
N GLY A 391 -12.81 1.82 23.95
CA GLY A 391 -14.18 2.12 23.52
C GLY A 391 -14.43 1.52 22.14
N ILE A 392 -13.70 2.00 21.13
CA ILE A 392 -13.71 1.43 19.78
C ILE A 392 -12.28 1.07 19.36
N LEU A 393 -12.06 -0.19 18.98
CA LEU A 393 -10.81 -0.70 18.42
C LEU A 393 -10.96 -0.99 16.93
N ILE A 394 -10.18 -0.33 16.09
CA ILE A 394 -10.22 -0.47 14.63
C ILE A 394 -9.01 -1.28 14.17
N GLN A 395 -9.26 -2.41 13.52
CA GLN A 395 -8.23 -3.35 13.04
C GLN A 395 -8.29 -3.55 11.52
N THR A 396 -8.99 -2.67 10.79
CA THR A 396 -9.21 -2.78 9.35
C THR A 396 -7.94 -2.47 8.54
N TYR A 397 -7.73 -3.17 7.42
CA TYR A 397 -6.60 -2.94 6.51
C TYR A 397 -7.10 -2.54 5.11
N GLY A 398 -6.59 -1.43 4.57
CA GLY A 398 -6.91 -0.94 3.22
C GLY A 398 -7.70 0.39 3.16
N PRO A 399 -7.61 1.14 2.05
CA PRO A 399 -8.08 2.54 1.96
C PRO A 399 -9.60 2.71 1.85
N THR A 400 -10.35 1.69 1.42
CA THR A 400 -11.81 1.77 1.18
C THR A 400 -12.66 1.18 2.31
N ASN A 401 -12.04 0.70 3.39
CA ASN A 401 -12.69 -0.11 4.43
C ASN A 401 -12.61 0.56 5.81
N GLN A 402 -12.49 1.89 5.87
CA GLN A 402 -12.43 2.61 7.14
C GLN A 402 -13.84 2.92 7.66
N PRO A 403 -14.13 2.71 8.95
CA PRO A 403 -15.42 3.05 9.53
C PRO A 403 -15.59 4.58 9.63
N THR A 404 -16.83 5.03 9.57
CA THR A 404 -17.23 6.41 9.92
C THR A 404 -17.90 6.39 11.28
N ILE A 405 -17.39 7.18 12.22
CA ILE A 405 -17.86 7.21 13.62
C ILE A 405 -18.31 8.63 13.91
N HIS A 406 -19.61 8.92 13.94
CA HIS A 406 -20.11 10.30 14.09
C HIS A 406 -21.23 10.39 15.13
N GLN A 407 -21.33 11.52 15.85
CA GLN A 407 -22.41 11.75 16.82
C GLN A 407 -22.46 10.74 17.97
N CYS A 408 -21.37 10.02 18.24
CA CYS A 408 -21.23 9.08 19.35
C CYS A 408 -20.75 9.76 20.63
N GLU A 409 -20.99 9.12 21.77
CA GLU A 409 -20.42 9.48 23.07
C GLU A 409 -19.30 8.49 23.42
N LEU A 410 -18.05 8.92 23.37
CA LEU A 410 -16.85 8.06 23.47
C LEU A 410 -15.94 8.53 24.60
N PHE A 411 -16.17 8.05 25.82
CA PHE A 411 -15.44 8.50 27.01
C PHE A 411 -15.42 7.45 28.13
N ASP A 412 -14.55 7.65 29.13
CA ASP A 412 -14.43 6.82 30.33
C ASP A 412 -14.10 5.32 30.09
N ASN A 413 -13.60 4.93 28.91
CA ASN A 413 -13.08 3.57 28.69
C ASN A 413 -11.73 3.36 29.40
N SER A 414 -11.29 2.13 29.64
CA SER A 414 -10.08 1.95 30.48
C SER A 414 -8.77 2.23 29.75
N GLU A 415 -8.64 1.81 28.49
CA GLU A 415 -7.45 2.06 27.67
C GLU A 415 -7.56 3.37 26.87
N PHE A 416 -8.15 3.32 25.68
CA PHE A 416 -8.43 4.48 24.82
C PHE A 416 -9.92 4.54 24.49
N ASP A 417 -10.46 5.72 24.23
CA ASP A 417 -11.84 5.86 23.77
C ASP A 417 -11.98 5.43 22.30
N VAL A 418 -10.98 5.74 21.48
CA VAL A 418 -10.82 5.15 20.14
C VAL A 418 -9.34 4.83 19.89
N MET A 419 -9.08 3.65 19.35
CA MET A 419 -7.76 3.20 18.92
C MET A 419 -7.85 2.66 17.50
N THR A 420 -6.88 3.02 16.65
CA THR A 420 -6.73 2.40 15.33
C THR A 420 -5.42 1.64 15.22
N ASN A 421 -5.46 0.46 14.62
CA ASN A 421 -4.31 -0.28 14.11
C ASN A 421 -4.23 -0.20 12.57
N ALA A 422 -5.19 0.46 11.92
CA ALA A 422 -5.20 0.65 10.47
C ALA A 422 -4.11 1.64 10.05
N SER A 423 -3.60 1.50 8.81
CA SER A 423 -2.62 2.43 8.23
C SER A 423 -3.24 3.68 7.60
N ASN A 424 -4.56 3.71 7.43
CA ASN A 424 -5.28 4.82 6.79
C ASN A 424 -6.08 5.61 7.83
N ASP A 425 -6.31 6.89 7.55
CA ASP A 425 -7.04 7.77 8.44
C ASP A 425 -8.48 7.32 8.64
N VAL A 426 -8.99 7.47 9.86
CA VAL A 426 -10.36 7.13 10.27
C VAL A 426 -11.13 8.42 10.50
N ASP A 427 -12.33 8.52 9.92
CA ASP A 427 -13.23 9.64 10.16
C ASP A 427 -14.05 9.42 11.45
N ALA A 428 -13.62 10.06 12.54
CA ALA A 428 -14.29 10.06 13.84
C ALA A 428 -14.75 11.48 14.26
N ARG A 429 -15.13 12.30 13.29
CA ARG A 429 -15.54 13.70 13.53
C ARG A 429 -16.90 13.77 14.22
N PHE A 430 -17.24 14.93 14.76
CA PHE A 430 -18.59 15.20 15.30
C PHE A 430 -19.03 14.30 16.47
N ASN A 431 -18.09 13.68 17.19
CA ASN A 431 -18.36 12.90 18.40
C ASN A 431 -18.26 13.77 19.67
N TRP A 432 -18.80 13.29 20.78
CA TRP A 432 -18.50 13.80 22.11
C TRP A 432 -17.49 12.90 22.81
N TRP A 433 -16.34 13.48 23.19
CA TRP A 433 -15.19 12.74 23.72
C TRP A 433 -15.06 12.80 25.26
N GLY A 434 -16.10 13.29 25.95
CA GLY A 434 -16.03 13.61 27.38
C GLY A 434 -15.28 14.91 27.69
N ASP A 435 -15.44 15.43 28.91
CA ASP A 435 -14.92 16.75 29.31
C ASP A 435 -13.39 16.84 29.23
N ALA A 436 -12.68 15.79 29.64
CA ALA A 436 -11.21 15.78 29.68
C ALA A 436 -10.58 15.82 28.28
N THR A 437 -10.97 14.90 27.40
CA THR A 437 -10.48 14.84 26.02
C THR A 437 -10.89 16.08 25.24
N THR A 438 -12.11 16.58 25.45
CA THR A 438 -12.59 17.83 24.83
C THR A 438 -11.73 19.03 25.26
N ALA A 439 -11.31 19.09 26.53
CA ALA A 439 -10.40 20.13 27.00
C ALA A 439 -9.00 20.04 26.35
N GLU A 440 -8.49 18.81 26.14
CA GLU A 440 -7.25 18.60 25.38
C GLU A 440 -7.40 19.09 23.93
N ILE A 441 -8.47 18.71 23.23
CA ILE A 441 -8.77 19.15 21.86
C ILE A 441 -8.78 20.68 21.77
N ASN A 442 -9.39 21.36 22.74
CA ASN A 442 -9.52 22.82 22.78
C ASN A 442 -8.22 23.57 23.14
N THR A 443 -7.14 22.87 23.50
CA THR A 443 -5.86 23.48 23.91
C THR A 443 -4.81 23.44 22.81
N GLY A 444 -4.52 24.56 22.14
CA GLY A 444 -3.48 24.64 21.09
C GLY A 444 -3.95 24.15 19.71
N PRO A 445 -3.06 24.12 18.69
CA PRO A 445 -3.44 23.76 17.33
C PRO A 445 -3.74 22.26 17.19
N ASN A 446 -4.61 21.91 16.24
CA ASN A 446 -4.91 20.53 15.84
C ASN A 446 -4.44 20.30 14.39
N PRO A 447 -4.09 19.07 13.99
CA PRO A 447 -4.10 17.83 14.79
C PRO A 447 -2.91 17.71 15.77
N LYS A 448 -3.08 16.91 16.83
CA LYS A 448 -2.07 16.65 17.88
C LYS A 448 -2.33 15.31 18.56
N ASN A 449 -1.35 14.84 19.34
CA ASN A 449 -1.55 13.66 20.20
C ASN A 449 -2.55 13.98 21.34
N LEU A 450 -3.50 13.08 21.59
CA LEU A 450 -4.51 13.18 22.65
C LEU A 450 -4.43 11.94 23.54
N SER A 451 -4.54 12.11 24.86
CA SER A 451 -4.29 11.02 25.81
C SER A 451 -5.25 9.83 25.70
N ARG A 452 -6.42 10.05 25.09
CA ARG A 452 -7.55 9.11 25.00
C ARG A 452 -7.80 8.59 23.59
N ILE A 453 -6.98 8.98 22.62
CA ILE A 453 -7.08 8.53 21.22
C ILE A 453 -5.73 7.97 20.82
N SER A 454 -5.69 6.72 20.34
CA SER A 454 -4.43 6.12 19.88
C SER A 454 -4.36 5.90 18.37
N ASP A 455 -3.42 6.59 17.73
CA ASP A 455 -3.33 6.70 16.27
C ASP A 455 -1.88 6.96 15.77
N TYR A 456 -1.74 7.62 14.61
CA TYR A 456 -0.47 8.08 14.03
C TYR A 456 0.46 8.82 15.02
N PHE A 457 -0.09 9.61 15.95
CA PHE A 457 0.71 10.43 16.86
C PHE A 457 1.42 9.61 17.94
N ASP A 458 0.91 8.42 18.26
CA ASP A 458 1.61 7.44 19.09
C ASP A 458 2.52 6.55 18.25
N TYR A 459 2.05 6.15 17.07
CA TYR A 459 2.77 5.24 16.18
C TYR A 459 2.64 5.65 14.70
N SER A 460 3.72 6.13 14.11
CA SER A 460 3.74 6.74 12.76
C SER A 460 3.36 5.83 11.59
N TYR A 461 3.19 4.51 11.81
CA TYR A 461 2.75 3.55 10.79
C TYR A 461 1.22 3.35 10.78
N ARG A 462 0.49 3.98 11.70
CA ARG A 462 -0.97 3.98 11.78
C ARG A 462 -1.55 5.22 11.09
N GLY A 463 -2.83 5.14 10.70
CA GLY A 463 -3.58 6.31 10.24
C GLY A 463 -3.97 7.22 11.40
N LYS A 464 -4.31 8.47 11.08
CA LYS A 464 -4.81 9.45 12.05
C LYS A 464 -6.29 9.24 12.33
N ILE A 465 -6.73 9.46 13.56
CA ILE A 465 -8.16 9.53 13.89
C ILE A 465 -8.60 10.99 13.78
N LYS A 466 -9.49 11.30 12.84
CA LYS A 466 -10.02 12.65 12.64
C LYS A 466 -11.06 12.95 13.71
N TYR A 467 -10.75 13.81 14.68
CA TYR A 467 -11.63 14.14 15.81
C TYR A 467 -12.23 15.56 15.75
N GLY A 468 -12.10 16.25 14.60
CA GLY A 468 -12.61 17.61 14.39
C GLY A 468 -14.13 17.74 14.55
N GLY A 469 -14.60 18.95 14.84
CA GLY A 469 -16.05 19.24 14.91
C GLY A 469 -16.78 18.57 16.07
N CYS A 470 -16.05 18.09 17.08
CA CYS A 470 -16.65 17.47 18.26
C CYS A 470 -17.63 18.40 19.00
N VAL A 471 -18.53 17.80 19.81
CA VAL A 471 -19.51 18.56 20.59
C VAL A 471 -18.79 19.50 21.55
N SER A 472 -19.04 20.82 21.43
CA SER A 472 -18.35 21.90 22.16
C SER A 472 -16.87 22.14 21.79
N CYS A 473 -16.48 21.75 20.58
CA CYS A 473 -15.18 22.05 19.97
C CYS A 473 -15.33 23.10 18.83
N PRO A 474 -14.22 23.66 18.31
CA PRO A 474 -14.25 24.43 17.07
C PRO A 474 -14.92 23.63 15.93
N PRO A 475 -15.66 24.31 15.03
CA PRO A 475 -16.23 23.67 13.86
C PRO A 475 -15.11 23.07 12.99
N ALA A 476 -15.37 21.91 12.39
CA ALA A 476 -14.50 21.32 11.37
C ALA A 476 -15.19 21.39 10.01
N GLY A 477 -14.40 21.61 8.96
CA GLY A 477 -14.85 21.66 7.59
C GLY A 477 -14.19 20.57 6.73
N SER A 478 -13.98 20.89 5.46
CA SER A 478 -13.36 20.07 4.43
C SER A 478 -12.05 20.69 3.98
N SER A 479 -10.97 19.89 3.92
CA SER A 479 -9.73 20.38 3.32
C SER A 479 -9.92 20.72 1.84
N GLY A 480 -9.59 21.95 1.45
CA GLY A 480 -9.60 22.37 0.05
C GLY A 480 -8.59 21.61 -0.82
N ILE A 481 -8.85 21.53 -2.13
CA ILE A 481 -7.94 20.97 -3.14
C ILE A 481 -7.66 22.05 -4.18
N LEU A 482 -6.43 22.57 -4.18
CA LEU A 482 -5.97 23.62 -5.10
C LEU A 482 -5.13 23.02 -6.22
N SER A 483 -5.42 23.39 -7.47
CA SER A 483 -4.64 22.95 -8.64
C SER A 483 -4.55 24.02 -9.74
N PHE A 484 -3.43 24.02 -10.46
CA PHE A 484 -3.36 24.64 -11.80
C PHE A 484 -4.06 23.77 -12.83
N ALA A 485 -4.71 24.40 -13.80
CA ALA A 485 -5.50 23.70 -14.81
C ALA A 485 -5.29 24.25 -16.22
N ASP A 486 -5.71 23.50 -17.23
CA ASP A 486 -5.80 24.00 -18.61
C ASP A 486 -7.03 24.91 -18.81
N SER A 487 -7.21 25.47 -20.01
CA SER A 487 -8.36 26.32 -20.33
C SER A 487 -9.72 25.60 -20.27
N PHE A 488 -9.73 24.26 -20.24
CA PHE A 488 -10.93 23.43 -20.06
C PHE A 488 -11.15 23.07 -18.57
N GLY A 489 -10.16 23.37 -17.72
CA GLY A 489 -10.07 23.07 -16.29
C GLY A 489 -9.76 21.62 -15.98
N ASN A 490 -8.98 20.95 -16.83
CA ASN A 490 -8.31 19.71 -16.47
C ASN A 490 -7.02 20.05 -15.72
N ASP A 491 -6.69 19.30 -14.67
CA ASP A 491 -5.47 19.53 -13.89
C ASP A 491 -4.22 19.44 -14.76
N LEU A 492 -3.29 20.37 -14.56
CA LEU A 492 -2.00 20.38 -15.24
C LEU A 492 -1.00 19.50 -14.52
N SER A 493 -0.21 18.75 -15.28
CA SER A 493 0.73 17.78 -14.72
C SER A 493 2.09 18.36 -14.35
N SER A 494 2.53 19.49 -14.93
CA SER A 494 3.86 20.06 -14.62
C SER A 494 4.15 21.47 -15.16
N SER A 495 3.59 21.89 -16.29
CA SER A 495 3.91 23.19 -16.89
C SER A 495 2.84 23.74 -17.82
N TYR A 496 2.78 25.07 -17.93
CA TYR A 496 2.18 25.74 -19.08
C TYR A 496 3.12 25.71 -20.28
N ALA A 497 2.55 25.46 -21.46
CA ALA A 497 3.29 25.50 -22.72
C ALA A 497 3.80 26.92 -23.01
N PRO A 498 4.89 27.06 -23.79
CA PRO A 498 5.31 28.36 -24.33
C PRO A 498 4.16 29.01 -25.09
N LEU A 499 4.04 30.34 -24.96
CA LEU A 499 2.98 31.14 -25.59
C LEU A 499 1.57 30.88 -25.04
N THR A 500 1.43 30.22 -23.89
CA THR A 500 0.19 30.32 -23.12
C THR A 500 0.03 31.77 -22.65
N ASP A 501 -1.18 32.31 -22.74
CA ASP A 501 -1.50 33.72 -22.44
C ASP A 501 -2.06 33.94 -21.02
N SER A 502 -2.42 32.88 -20.31
CA SER A 502 -3.00 32.97 -18.96
C SER A 502 -2.74 31.71 -18.13
N ALA A 503 -2.61 31.86 -16.81
CA ALA A 503 -2.69 30.76 -15.86
C ALA A 503 -4.16 30.55 -15.46
N PHE A 504 -4.63 29.29 -15.46
CA PHE A 504 -5.93 28.91 -14.93
C PHE A 504 -5.74 28.16 -13.61
N VAL A 505 -6.55 28.52 -12.62
CA VAL A 505 -6.53 27.92 -11.28
C VAL A 505 -7.90 27.35 -10.98
N LYS A 506 -7.89 26.19 -10.34
CA LYS A 506 -9.05 25.47 -9.84
C LYS A 506 -8.88 25.24 -8.33
N LEU A 507 -9.95 25.47 -7.57
CA LEU A 507 -10.05 25.14 -6.15
C LEU A 507 -11.33 24.35 -5.91
N ASN A 508 -11.23 23.22 -5.24
CA ASN A 508 -12.37 22.43 -4.78
C ASN A 508 -12.42 22.49 -3.25
N ASP A 509 -13.43 23.14 -2.68
CA ASP A 509 -13.58 23.28 -1.23
C ASP A 509 -15.07 23.36 -0.89
N ASP A 510 -15.57 22.37 -0.13
CA ASP A 510 -16.99 22.27 0.21
C ASP A 510 -17.41 23.33 1.24
N ASP A 511 -16.48 23.87 2.03
CA ASP A 511 -16.78 24.87 3.06
C ASP A 511 -17.13 26.24 2.45
N LEU A 512 -16.67 26.50 1.23
CA LEU A 512 -16.92 27.75 0.53
C LEU A 512 -18.31 27.82 -0.12
N ASN A 513 -18.95 26.66 -0.37
CA ASN A 513 -20.29 26.55 -0.97
C ASN A 513 -21.40 26.66 0.09
N VAL A 514 -21.45 27.81 0.77
CA VAL A 514 -22.35 28.06 1.90
C VAL A 514 -23.81 28.15 1.44
N ASN A 515 -24.07 28.64 0.22
CA ASN A 515 -25.40 28.71 -0.37
C ASN A 515 -25.42 28.08 -1.77
N PRO A 516 -25.86 26.81 -1.88
CA PRO A 516 -25.94 26.08 -3.14
C PRO A 516 -26.80 26.71 -4.25
N ALA A 517 -27.52 27.80 -3.96
CA ALA A 517 -28.35 28.54 -4.92
C ALA A 517 -27.69 29.82 -5.46
N VAL A 518 -26.50 30.20 -4.98
CA VAL A 518 -25.81 31.45 -5.35
C VAL A 518 -24.35 31.15 -5.65
N SER A 519 -23.87 31.55 -6.83
CA SER A 519 -22.44 31.45 -7.16
C SER A 519 -21.61 32.32 -6.20
N GLU A 520 -20.70 31.68 -5.47
CA GLU A 520 -19.75 32.35 -4.60
C GLU A 520 -18.37 32.56 -5.26
N SER A 521 -17.52 33.34 -4.59
CA SER A 521 -16.17 33.63 -5.05
C SER A 521 -15.17 33.60 -3.91
N VAL A 522 -13.95 33.20 -4.23
CA VAL A 522 -12.81 33.13 -3.30
C VAL A 522 -11.59 33.73 -3.95
N THR A 523 -10.76 34.41 -3.15
CA THR A 523 -9.51 35.01 -3.64
C THR A 523 -8.34 34.12 -3.22
N VAL A 524 -7.48 33.80 -4.18
CA VAL A 524 -6.19 33.12 -3.96
C VAL A 524 -5.05 34.09 -4.29
N SER A 525 -3.89 33.90 -3.68
CA SER A 525 -2.67 34.62 -4.07
C SER A 525 -1.91 33.78 -5.10
N ILE A 526 -1.44 34.41 -6.16
CA ILE A 526 -0.64 33.77 -7.20
C ILE A 526 0.65 34.56 -7.37
N THR A 527 1.78 33.88 -7.24
CA THR A 527 3.10 34.49 -7.17
C THR A 527 4.05 33.84 -8.16
N THR A 528 5.05 34.59 -8.62
CA THR A 528 6.20 34.03 -9.34
C THR A 528 7.38 33.84 -8.41
N ASP A 529 8.24 32.85 -8.66
CA ASP A 529 9.49 32.67 -7.91
C ASP A 529 10.49 33.83 -8.08
N SER A 530 10.20 34.73 -9.02
CA SER A 530 10.95 35.95 -9.25
C SER A 530 10.34 37.18 -8.56
N GLY A 531 9.23 37.00 -7.82
CA GLY A 531 8.71 37.94 -6.83
C GLY A 531 7.63 38.89 -7.33
N ASP A 532 6.91 38.53 -8.40
CA ASP A 532 5.66 39.19 -8.76
C ASP A 532 4.49 38.51 -8.05
N ASP A 533 3.70 39.28 -7.30
CA ASP A 533 2.60 38.79 -6.45
C ASP A 533 1.26 39.41 -6.89
N GLU A 534 0.29 38.56 -7.22
CA GLU A 534 -1.03 38.94 -7.71
C GLU A 534 -2.16 38.26 -6.92
N PHE A 535 -3.36 38.83 -6.99
CA PHE A 535 -4.57 38.22 -6.45
C PHE A 535 -5.48 37.73 -7.57
N LEU A 536 -5.92 36.48 -7.48
CA LEU A 536 -6.84 35.88 -8.43
C LEU A 536 -8.17 35.56 -7.74
N VAL A 537 -9.26 36.11 -8.27
CA VAL A 537 -10.61 35.75 -7.85
C VAL A 537 -11.08 34.53 -8.64
N LEU A 538 -11.43 33.47 -7.93
CA LEU A 538 -12.05 32.26 -8.47
C LEU A 538 -13.56 32.33 -8.25
N TYR A 539 -14.33 31.90 -9.24
CA TYR A 539 -15.79 31.90 -9.21
C TYR A 539 -16.33 30.47 -9.30
N GLU A 540 -17.39 30.18 -8.56
CA GLU A 540 -18.11 28.90 -8.67
C GLU A 540 -18.76 28.77 -10.06
N ARG A 541 -18.60 27.62 -10.71
CA ARG A 541 -19.00 27.40 -12.12
C ARG A 541 -20.50 27.34 -12.33
N ASP A 542 -21.23 26.72 -11.41
CA ASP A 542 -22.67 26.52 -11.41
C ASP A 542 -23.13 26.41 -9.96
N SER A 543 -24.35 26.86 -9.64
CA SER A 543 -24.89 26.76 -8.28
C SER A 543 -24.92 25.27 -7.86
N ASN A 544 -24.05 24.85 -6.93
CA ASN A 544 -23.98 23.52 -6.30
C ASN A 544 -22.82 22.57 -6.74
N ASN A 545 -21.59 23.04 -6.98
CA ASN A 545 -20.49 22.09 -7.26
C ASN A 545 -19.16 22.28 -6.51
N SER A 546 -19.08 23.23 -5.57
CA SER A 546 -17.89 23.46 -4.72
C SER A 546 -16.58 23.66 -5.50
N GLU A 547 -16.66 23.89 -6.81
CA GLU A 547 -15.53 24.02 -7.73
C GLU A 547 -15.43 25.47 -8.18
N PHE A 548 -14.39 26.15 -7.71
CA PHE A 548 -14.07 27.54 -8.02
C PHE A 548 -13.00 27.59 -9.09
N ARG A 549 -13.21 28.39 -10.13
CA ARG A 549 -12.23 28.57 -11.22
C ARG A 549 -11.99 30.04 -11.53
N GLY A 550 -10.76 30.35 -11.91
CA GLY A 550 -10.37 31.67 -12.38
C GLY A 550 -9.14 31.61 -13.24
N SER A 551 -8.81 32.72 -13.89
CA SER A 551 -7.60 32.85 -14.68
C SER A 551 -6.98 34.22 -14.55
N ILE A 552 -5.65 34.28 -14.57
CA ILE A 552 -4.88 35.52 -14.64
C ILE A 552 -4.04 35.56 -15.92
N ALA A 553 -4.01 36.71 -16.59
CA ALA A 553 -3.22 36.88 -17.82
C ALA A 553 -1.73 36.94 -17.52
N PHE A 554 -0.89 36.53 -18.49
CA PHE A 554 0.56 36.72 -18.43
C PHE A 554 0.95 38.02 -19.14
N ASP A 555 1.72 38.91 -18.50
CA ASP A 555 2.47 39.97 -19.20
C ASP A 555 3.90 39.49 -19.46
N LEU A 556 4.13 39.01 -20.68
CA LEU A 556 5.44 38.52 -21.08
C LEU A 556 6.41 39.70 -21.23
N LEU A 557 7.39 39.77 -20.32
CA LEU A 557 8.47 40.78 -20.31
C LEU A 557 9.20 40.91 -21.67
N VAL A 558 9.19 39.85 -22.49
CA VAL A 558 9.81 39.81 -23.82
C VAL A 558 9.06 40.67 -24.86
N THR A 559 7.74 40.85 -24.72
CA THR A 559 6.90 41.52 -25.73
C THR A 559 7.11 43.04 -25.78
N LYS A 560 7.55 43.66 -24.67
CA LYS A 560 7.94 45.08 -24.64
C LYS A 560 9.24 45.34 -25.42
N LEU A 561 10.14 44.35 -25.53
CA LEU A 561 11.41 44.46 -26.27
C LEU A 561 11.19 44.63 -27.78
N VAL A 562 10.26 43.85 -28.35
CA VAL A 562 10.01 43.86 -29.82
C VAL A 562 9.21 45.10 -30.24
N LYS A 563 8.30 45.58 -29.40
CA LYS A 563 7.45 46.75 -29.70
C LYS A 563 8.22 48.08 -29.63
N GLY A 564 9.11 48.22 -28.64
CA GLY A 564 9.94 49.44 -28.47
C GLY A 564 10.98 49.67 -29.57
N ILE A 565 11.47 48.59 -30.20
CA ILE A 565 12.39 48.68 -31.35
C ILE A 565 11.65 49.16 -32.61
N HIS A 566 10.38 48.76 -32.79
CA HIS A 566 9.59 49.13 -33.97
C HIS A 566 9.06 50.56 -33.95
N GLU A 567 8.80 51.13 -32.76
CA GLU A 567 8.22 52.47 -32.62
C GLU A 567 9.25 53.61 -32.72
N ASN A 568 10.54 53.34 -32.48
CA ASN A 568 11.60 54.37 -32.47
C ASN A 568 12.40 54.51 -33.78
N TYR A 569 12.26 53.61 -34.76
CA TYR A 569 12.93 53.70 -36.07
C TYR A 569 11.94 53.46 -37.22
N THR A 570 11.31 54.53 -37.70
CA THR A 570 10.38 54.47 -38.85
C THR A 570 11.07 54.21 -40.20
N GLU A 571 12.40 54.30 -40.28
CA GLU A 571 13.19 54.01 -41.50
C GLU A 571 14.27 52.91 -41.33
N GLY A 572 14.37 52.28 -40.15
CA GLY A 572 15.37 51.23 -39.85
C GLY A 572 16.82 51.75 -39.68
N PRO A 573 17.68 51.05 -38.90
CA PRO A 573 19.09 51.44 -38.72
C PRO A 573 19.90 51.20 -39.99
N SER A 574 20.86 52.09 -40.27
CA SER A 574 21.56 52.15 -41.56
C SER A 574 22.81 51.27 -41.66
N SER A 575 23.17 50.58 -40.57
CA SER A 575 24.31 49.65 -40.49
C SER A 575 24.19 48.69 -39.30
N ASP A 576 24.87 47.53 -39.39
CA ASP A 576 24.95 46.53 -38.31
C ASP A 576 25.54 47.12 -37.01
N SER A 577 26.41 48.13 -37.11
CA SER A 577 27.01 48.81 -35.95
C SER A 577 26.00 49.70 -35.20
N GLU A 578 25.05 50.32 -35.91
CA GLU A 578 23.96 51.09 -35.30
C GLU A 578 22.90 50.19 -34.67
N PHE A 579 22.62 49.05 -35.31
CA PHE A 579 21.73 48.03 -34.76
C PHE A 579 22.29 47.48 -33.45
N GLN A 580 23.58 47.15 -33.43
CA GLN A 580 24.21 46.60 -32.23
C GLN A 580 24.34 47.61 -31.10
N ARG A 581 24.61 48.88 -31.40
CA ARG A 581 24.60 49.96 -30.40
C ARG A 581 23.20 50.21 -29.81
N ALA A 582 22.14 50.13 -30.61
CA ALA A 582 20.77 50.28 -30.14
C ALA A 582 20.30 49.09 -29.27
N VAL A 583 20.76 47.88 -29.62
CA VAL A 583 20.57 46.66 -28.83
C VAL A 583 21.33 46.76 -27.50
N ASP A 584 22.59 47.23 -27.52
CA ASP A 584 23.42 47.42 -26.33
C ASP A 584 22.86 48.54 -25.42
N GLU A 585 22.37 49.67 -25.95
CA GLU A 585 21.72 50.72 -25.15
C GLU A 585 20.44 50.23 -24.47
N GLN A 586 19.64 49.38 -25.14
CA GLN A 586 18.44 48.77 -24.54
C GLN A 586 18.77 47.68 -23.51
N LEU A 587 19.80 46.86 -23.75
CA LEU A 587 20.36 45.92 -22.77
C LEU A 587 20.95 46.64 -21.54
N THR A 588 21.50 47.83 -21.72
CA THR A 588 22.03 48.65 -20.61
C THR A 588 20.91 49.25 -19.77
N LEU A 589 19.79 49.66 -20.39
CA LEU A 589 18.56 50.08 -19.68
C LEU A 589 17.91 48.92 -18.91
N GLN A 590 18.02 47.69 -19.43
CA GLN A 590 17.52 46.46 -18.80
C GLN A 590 18.18 46.15 -17.44
N ASN A 591 19.47 46.48 -17.28
CA ASN A 591 20.19 46.27 -16.02
C ASN A 591 19.87 47.31 -14.93
N GLU A 592 19.29 48.46 -15.29
CA GLU A 592 18.87 49.49 -14.34
C GLU A 592 17.36 49.41 -13.99
N SER A 593 16.54 48.66 -14.75
CA SER A 593 15.07 48.63 -14.61
C SER A 593 14.43 47.29 -14.19
N THR A 594 15.19 46.21 -13.99
CA THR A 594 14.62 44.89 -13.62
C THR A 594 13.94 44.85 -12.24
N ASN A 595 14.16 45.85 -11.38
CA ASN A 595 13.45 46.01 -10.10
C ASN A 595 12.24 46.96 -10.16
N SER A 596 11.91 47.56 -11.32
CA SER A 596 10.90 48.63 -11.44
C SER A 596 9.71 48.27 -12.35
N MET A 597 9.67 47.07 -12.93
CA MET A 597 8.61 46.60 -13.86
C MET A 597 7.82 45.38 -13.36
N ARG A 598 8.06 44.93 -12.12
CA ARG A 598 7.21 43.95 -11.42
C ARG A 598 6.25 44.77 -10.57
N ALA A 599 5.06 45.00 -11.09
CA ALA A 599 4.08 45.85 -10.45
C ALA A 599 3.06 44.94 -9.75
N ASP A 600 3.35 44.60 -8.50
CA ASP A 600 2.45 43.79 -7.68
C ASP A 600 1.02 44.34 -7.75
N ASN A 601 0.05 43.45 -7.95
CA ASN A 601 -1.38 43.73 -7.97
C ASN A 601 -1.86 44.61 -9.14
N ASP A 602 -1.26 44.45 -10.32
CA ASP A 602 -1.69 45.09 -11.57
C ASP A 602 -2.67 44.24 -12.40
N GLY A 603 -2.93 43.00 -11.96
CA GLY A 603 -3.90 42.09 -12.55
C GLY A 603 -3.37 41.26 -13.72
N ALA A 604 -2.05 41.29 -13.99
CA ALA A 604 -1.40 40.41 -14.95
C ALA A 604 -0.06 39.91 -14.41
N LEU A 605 0.14 38.59 -14.38
CA LEU A 605 1.37 38.00 -13.87
C LEU A 605 2.54 38.28 -14.82
N GLN A 606 3.52 39.06 -14.37
CA GLN A 606 4.77 39.29 -15.08
C GLN A 606 5.65 38.05 -15.02
N ILE A 607 5.79 37.38 -16.16
CA ILE A 607 6.45 36.08 -16.22
C ILE A 607 7.45 35.93 -17.37
N SER A 608 8.46 35.11 -17.14
CA SER A 608 9.47 34.68 -18.11
C SER A 608 9.49 33.15 -18.26
N PRO A 609 9.85 32.61 -19.44
CA PRO A 609 10.04 31.17 -19.61
C PRO A 609 11.00 30.58 -18.57
N GLY A 610 10.54 29.54 -17.87
CA GLY A 610 11.27 28.86 -16.81
C GLY A 610 10.94 29.30 -15.38
N GLU A 611 10.14 30.34 -15.18
CA GLU A 611 9.71 30.77 -13.85
C GLU A 611 8.63 29.83 -13.28
N LYS A 612 8.66 29.66 -11.96
CA LYS A 612 7.60 28.95 -11.24
C LYS A 612 6.48 29.91 -10.93
N ILE A 613 5.27 29.45 -11.16
CA ILE A 613 4.05 30.06 -10.69
C ILE A 613 3.59 29.25 -9.47
N ILE A 614 3.37 29.92 -8.37
CA ILE A 614 2.89 29.36 -7.11
C ILE A 614 1.52 29.94 -6.88
N VAL A 615 0.51 29.11 -6.62
CA VAL A 615 -0.78 29.59 -6.15
C VAL A 615 -0.98 29.11 -4.72
N GLU A 616 -1.47 30.00 -3.86
CA GLU A 616 -1.73 29.73 -2.45
C GLU A 616 -3.17 30.11 -2.10
N TYR A 617 -3.82 29.20 -1.38
CA TYR A 617 -5.13 29.35 -0.79
C TYR A 617 -5.03 29.05 0.71
N VAL A 618 -5.65 29.89 1.55
CA VAL A 618 -5.78 29.61 2.98
C VAL A 618 -7.18 29.10 3.24
N ASP A 619 -7.29 27.79 3.41
CA ASP A 619 -8.48 27.13 3.93
C ASP A 619 -8.69 27.59 5.39
N ALA A 620 -9.87 28.10 5.69
CA ALA A 620 -10.18 28.62 7.01
C ALA A 620 -10.52 27.51 8.02
N LEU A 621 -11.05 26.37 7.54
CA LEU A 621 -11.61 25.29 8.36
C LEU A 621 -11.33 23.93 7.72
N ASN A 622 -10.10 23.44 7.80
CA ASN A 622 -9.81 22.09 7.33
C ASN A 622 -10.54 21.00 8.16
N GLU A 623 -10.27 19.73 7.84
CA GLU A 623 -10.87 18.56 8.51
C GLU A 623 -10.64 18.49 10.04
N TRP A 624 -9.74 19.31 10.57
CA TRP A 624 -9.37 19.41 11.98
C TRP A 624 -9.93 20.66 12.67
N GLY A 625 -10.68 21.49 11.93
CA GLY A 625 -11.21 22.77 12.40
C GLY A 625 -10.14 23.84 12.59
N SER A 626 -9.05 23.77 11.82
CA SER A 626 -7.93 24.71 11.87
C SER A 626 -7.64 25.29 10.48
N PRO A 627 -7.11 26.51 10.39
CA PRO A 627 -6.69 27.07 9.11
C PRO A 627 -5.51 26.29 8.50
N GLU A 628 -5.52 26.10 7.18
CA GLU A 628 -4.49 25.41 6.42
C GLU A 628 -4.10 26.21 5.17
N ALA A 629 -2.81 26.44 4.97
CA ALA A 629 -2.30 27.03 3.73
C ALA A 629 -2.01 25.91 2.73
N ILE A 630 -2.69 25.96 1.58
CA ILE A 630 -2.62 24.97 0.52
C ILE A 630 -1.96 25.65 -0.68
N GLN A 631 -0.95 25.01 -1.25
CA GLN A 631 -0.19 25.53 -2.38
C GLN A 631 -0.15 24.53 -3.54
N ASP A 632 -0.19 25.06 -4.76
CA ASP A 632 0.19 24.32 -5.97
C ASP A 632 1.25 25.11 -6.76
N VAL A 633 2.10 24.41 -7.52
CA VAL A 633 3.24 25.00 -8.22
C VAL A 633 3.38 24.43 -9.63
N VAL A 634 3.51 25.32 -10.62
CA VAL A 634 3.66 24.95 -12.04
C VAL A 634 4.77 25.79 -12.70
N LEU A 635 5.41 25.28 -13.75
CA LEU A 635 6.38 26.06 -14.54
C LEU A 635 5.71 26.75 -15.74
N TYR A 636 6.15 27.96 -16.09
CA TYR A 636 5.79 28.60 -17.34
C TYR A 636 6.79 28.33 -18.47
N GLY A 637 6.30 28.10 -19.69
CA GLY A 637 7.14 27.95 -20.89
C GLY A 637 7.86 26.60 -21.00
N GLY A 638 7.33 25.56 -20.36
CA GLY A 638 7.89 24.21 -20.37
C GLY A 638 7.67 23.47 -21.69
N TRP A 639 8.74 22.96 -22.29
CA TRP A 639 8.70 22.11 -23.48
C TRP A 639 8.71 20.62 -23.09
N ALA A 640 7.81 19.84 -23.69
CA ALA A 640 7.78 18.37 -23.63
C ALA A 640 7.07 17.81 -24.87
N GLY A 641 7.32 16.54 -25.20
CA GLY A 641 6.67 15.86 -26.32
C GLY A 641 7.31 16.18 -27.68
N TYR A 642 6.51 16.17 -28.75
CA TYR A 642 7.04 16.33 -30.11
C TYR A 642 7.45 17.78 -30.43
N VAL A 643 8.65 17.97 -30.97
CA VAL A 643 9.21 19.28 -31.34
C VAL A 643 9.74 19.28 -32.78
N SER A 644 9.68 20.45 -33.44
CA SER A 644 10.26 20.68 -34.77
C SER A 644 10.41 22.19 -35.02
N GLY A 645 11.07 22.57 -36.11
CA GLY A 645 11.21 23.97 -36.53
C GLY A 645 12.55 24.59 -36.18
N VAL A 646 12.56 25.89 -35.88
CA VAL A 646 13.76 26.69 -35.59
C VAL A 646 13.69 27.23 -34.17
N TRP A 647 14.76 27.07 -33.41
CA TRP A 647 14.92 27.60 -32.06
C TRP A 647 15.96 28.74 -32.04
N PRO A 648 15.51 30.01 -32.18
CA PRO A 648 16.39 31.18 -32.15
C PRO A 648 16.78 31.62 -30.73
N LYS A 649 17.89 32.37 -30.62
CA LYS A 649 18.33 33.02 -29.37
C LYS A 649 17.29 33.94 -28.72
N SER A 650 16.37 34.51 -29.51
CA SER A 650 15.34 35.45 -29.04
C SER A 650 14.36 34.86 -28.02
N ASN A 651 14.25 33.54 -27.95
CA ASN A 651 13.31 32.85 -27.06
C ASN A 651 14.04 32.18 -25.88
N ASN A 652 15.30 32.55 -25.64
CA ASN A 652 16.04 32.02 -24.50
C ASN A 652 15.42 32.43 -23.16
N PRO A 653 15.51 31.57 -22.13
CA PRO A 653 15.95 30.16 -22.22
C PRO A 653 14.81 29.23 -22.66
N TYR A 654 15.14 28.16 -23.38
CA TYR A 654 14.23 27.04 -23.61
C TYR A 654 14.26 26.11 -22.40
N VAL A 655 13.15 25.98 -21.67
CA VAL A 655 13.07 25.07 -20.52
C VAL A 655 12.33 23.81 -20.89
N VAL A 656 13.01 22.67 -20.79
CA VAL A 656 12.49 21.36 -21.15
C VAL A 656 12.10 20.62 -19.86
N VAL A 657 10.81 20.37 -19.68
CA VAL A 657 10.24 19.82 -18.43
C VAL A 657 9.97 18.32 -18.48
N GLY A 658 10.04 17.74 -19.68
CA GLY A 658 9.95 16.31 -19.95
C GLY A 658 10.63 15.99 -21.27
N ASP A 659 10.67 14.71 -21.66
CA ASP A 659 11.32 14.31 -22.91
C ASP A 659 10.77 15.08 -24.11
N ILE A 660 11.67 15.70 -24.88
CA ILE A 660 11.34 16.27 -26.19
C ILE A 660 11.79 15.31 -27.29
N ARG A 661 10.99 15.21 -28.34
CA ARG A 661 11.20 14.28 -29.43
C ARG A 661 11.07 14.96 -30.78
N ILE A 662 12.12 14.92 -31.59
CA ILE A 662 12.01 15.27 -33.00
C ILE A 662 11.33 14.08 -33.69
N GLY A 663 10.12 14.29 -34.22
CA GLY A 663 9.32 13.23 -34.84
C GLY A 663 9.93 12.69 -36.13
N PRO A 664 9.54 11.48 -36.58
CA PRO A 664 10.06 10.89 -37.80
C PRO A 664 9.86 11.79 -39.03
N GLY A 665 10.95 12.07 -39.77
CA GLY A 665 10.94 12.93 -40.95
C GLY A 665 10.91 14.44 -40.68
N TYR A 666 10.83 14.86 -39.41
CA TYR A 666 10.90 16.27 -39.02
C TYR A 666 12.34 16.70 -38.71
N SER A 667 12.56 18.01 -38.73
CA SER A 667 13.83 18.61 -38.35
C SER A 667 13.67 19.66 -37.26
N LEU A 668 14.64 19.70 -36.35
CA LEU A 668 14.85 20.79 -35.40
C LEU A 668 16.19 21.47 -35.71
N THR A 669 16.16 22.79 -35.89
CA THR A 669 17.36 23.63 -36.07
C THR A 669 17.48 24.55 -34.86
N ILE A 670 18.63 24.54 -34.20
CA ILE A 670 18.92 25.39 -33.03
C ILE A 670 20.01 26.37 -33.44
N GLU A 671 19.69 27.66 -33.38
CA GLU A 671 20.57 28.74 -33.86
C GLU A 671 21.57 29.19 -32.79
N ALA A 672 22.62 29.88 -33.24
CA ALA A 672 23.70 30.36 -32.39
C ALA A 672 23.21 31.15 -31.16
N GLY A 673 23.82 30.85 -30.02
CA GLY A 673 23.51 31.49 -28.74
C GLY A 673 22.23 31.00 -28.06
N ALA A 674 21.51 30.02 -28.61
CA ALA A 674 20.37 29.42 -27.93
C ALA A 674 20.81 28.66 -26.65
N VAL A 675 20.01 28.77 -25.58
CA VAL A 675 20.25 28.13 -24.28
C VAL A 675 19.06 27.23 -23.94
N ILE A 676 19.32 25.93 -23.84
CA ILE A 676 18.34 24.88 -23.55
C ILE A 676 18.67 24.27 -22.19
N LYS A 677 17.71 24.42 -21.26
CA LYS A 677 17.80 23.95 -19.88
C LYS A 677 16.84 22.79 -19.67
N PHE A 678 17.35 21.65 -19.23
CA PHE A 678 16.56 20.44 -19.02
C PHE A 678 16.32 20.19 -17.54
N MET A 679 15.05 19.97 -17.18
CA MET A 679 14.67 19.44 -15.87
C MET A 679 15.26 18.03 -15.67
N PRO A 680 15.35 17.56 -14.42
CA PRO A 680 15.89 16.23 -14.12
C PRO A 680 15.28 15.14 -15.00
N PHE A 681 16.12 14.27 -15.55
CA PHE A 681 15.78 13.13 -16.41
C PHE A 681 15.18 13.44 -17.79
N ALA A 682 14.84 14.69 -18.12
CA ALA A 682 14.34 15.04 -19.44
C ALA A 682 15.43 14.85 -20.51
N SER A 683 15.06 14.32 -21.68
CA SER A 683 15.99 14.00 -22.77
C SER A 683 15.63 14.70 -24.07
N LEU A 684 16.61 14.88 -24.96
CA LEU A 684 16.36 15.25 -26.36
C LEU A 684 16.49 14.02 -27.25
N LEU A 685 15.38 13.56 -27.80
CA LEU A 685 15.28 12.33 -28.57
C LEU A 685 15.13 12.64 -30.07
N VAL A 686 16.09 12.19 -30.87
CA VAL A 686 16.06 12.29 -32.34
C VAL A 686 15.52 10.97 -32.90
N SER A 687 14.28 10.96 -33.39
CA SER A 687 13.61 9.74 -33.89
C SER A 687 14.18 9.26 -35.23
N GLU A 688 13.76 8.07 -35.66
CA GLU A 688 14.11 7.53 -36.97
C GLU A 688 13.81 8.51 -38.11
N SER A 689 14.73 8.65 -39.07
CA SER A 689 14.64 9.63 -40.17
C SER A 689 14.52 11.11 -39.76
N ALA A 690 14.65 11.45 -38.48
CA ALA A 690 14.63 12.84 -38.01
C ALA A 690 16.01 13.50 -38.13
N THR A 691 16.04 14.84 -38.14
CA THR A 691 17.28 15.62 -38.23
C THR A 691 17.39 16.64 -37.09
N LEU A 692 18.49 16.59 -36.34
CA LEU A 692 18.91 17.66 -35.43
C LEU A 692 20.07 18.45 -36.06
N ARG A 693 19.92 19.78 -36.15
CA ARG A 693 20.96 20.72 -36.58
C ARG A 693 21.22 21.74 -35.47
N VAL A 694 22.46 21.80 -34.98
CA VAL A 694 22.88 22.80 -33.99
C VAL A 694 23.94 23.69 -34.64
N LEU A 695 23.63 24.98 -34.78
CA LEU A 695 24.36 25.95 -35.59
C LEU A 695 24.99 27.04 -34.70
N GLY A 696 25.79 26.65 -33.71
CA GLY A 696 26.56 27.61 -32.94
C GLY A 696 27.69 28.26 -33.77
N ASN A 697 28.33 29.27 -33.18
CA ASN A 697 29.56 29.87 -33.73
C ASN A 697 30.56 30.22 -32.61
N GLN A 698 31.74 30.72 -32.97
CA GLN A 698 32.83 31.00 -32.02
C GLN A 698 32.48 32.03 -30.92
N THR A 699 31.56 32.94 -31.18
CA THR A 699 31.15 33.98 -30.20
C THR A 699 29.86 33.63 -29.46
N ASP A 700 29.01 32.81 -30.06
CA ASP A 700 27.68 32.45 -29.58
C ASP A 700 27.44 30.93 -29.72
N SER A 701 28.04 30.15 -28.82
CA SER A 701 27.79 28.71 -28.73
C SER A 701 26.35 28.39 -28.32
N VAL A 702 25.82 27.25 -28.78
CA VAL A 702 24.55 26.71 -28.27
C VAL A 702 24.82 25.95 -26.96
N VAL A 703 24.00 26.18 -25.94
CA VAL A 703 24.20 25.57 -24.62
C VAL A 703 23.06 24.58 -24.33
N PHE A 704 23.41 23.32 -24.06
CA PHE A 704 22.53 22.30 -23.49
C PHE A 704 23.01 21.99 -22.07
N ALA A 705 22.19 22.31 -21.06
CA ALA A 705 22.57 22.15 -19.67
C ALA A 705 21.41 21.61 -18.83
N ALA A 706 21.73 21.05 -17.67
CA ALA A 706 20.73 20.85 -16.63
C ALA A 706 20.11 22.19 -16.21
N TYR A 707 18.87 22.15 -15.71
CA TYR A 707 18.16 23.32 -15.23
C TYR A 707 18.91 24.01 -14.08
N TYR A 708 19.45 23.20 -13.16
CA TYR A 708 20.24 23.66 -12.03
C TYR A 708 21.69 23.89 -12.44
N SER A 709 22.29 24.98 -11.96
CA SER A 709 23.67 25.37 -12.30
C SER A 709 24.75 24.47 -11.70
N SER A 710 24.42 23.72 -10.64
CA SER A 710 25.28 22.73 -9.99
C SER A 710 24.43 21.53 -9.53
N PRO A 711 23.93 20.72 -10.47
CA PRO A 711 22.98 19.66 -10.16
C PRO A 711 23.63 18.51 -9.39
N ALA A 712 22.90 17.94 -8.44
CA ALA A 712 23.20 16.60 -7.92
C ALA A 712 22.91 15.53 -8.99
N ASP A 713 23.39 14.29 -8.78
CA ASP A 713 23.16 13.16 -9.69
C ASP A 713 21.66 12.87 -9.97
N SER A 714 20.77 13.19 -9.03
CA SER A 714 19.31 13.08 -9.21
C SER A 714 18.70 14.23 -10.01
N GLN A 715 19.49 15.25 -10.36
CA GLN A 715 19.06 16.49 -10.98
C GLN A 715 19.62 16.69 -12.40
N ILE A 716 20.47 15.78 -12.87
CA ILE A 716 21.00 15.78 -14.24
C ILE A 716 19.94 15.36 -15.25
N TRP A 717 20.09 15.82 -16.49
CA TRP A 717 19.15 15.53 -17.58
C TRP A 717 19.59 14.31 -18.40
N GLY A 718 18.73 13.74 -19.23
CA GLY A 718 18.98 12.46 -19.89
C GLY A 718 19.92 12.51 -21.12
N GLY A 719 20.30 13.69 -21.59
CA GLY A 719 21.20 13.86 -22.73
C GLY A 719 20.55 13.92 -24.11
N ILE A 720 21.40 14.05 -25.14
CA ILE A 720 20.99 14.07 -26.55
C ILE A 720 21.14 12.66 -27.11
N GLN A 721 20.04 12.06 -27.56
CA GLN A 721 20.04 10.65 -27.98
C GLN A 721 19.33 10.46 -29.31
N THR A 722 19.95 9.68 -30.20
CA THR A 722 19.24 9.15 -31.36
C THR A 722 18.50 7.86 -31.01
N THR A 723 17.38 7.63 -31.68
CA THR A 723 16.59 6.40 -31.58
C THR A 723 16.38 5.76 -32.97
N GLY A 724 17.13 6.21 -33.97
CA GLY A 724 17.11 5.65 -35.32
C GLY A 724 17.71 4.25 -35.40
N SER A 725 17.44 3.56 -36.50
CA SER A 725 18.00 2.23 -36.80
C SER A 725 18.82 2.27 -38.10
N SER A 726 19.58 1.21 -38.37
CA SER A 726 20.39 1.09 -39.60
C SER A 726 19.56 1.18 -40.89
N TYR A 727 18.26 0.87 -40.83
CA TYR A 727 17.33 0.98 -41.95
C TYR A 727 16.69 2.35 -42.09
N ARG A 728 16.60 3.12 -41.00
CA ARG A 728 15.94 4.43 -40.93
C ARG A 728 16.79 5.39 -40.10
N PRO A 729 17.95 5.80 -40.64
CA PRO A 729 18.92 6.53 -39.87
C PRO A 729 18.42 7.93 -39.48
N SER A 730 18.67 8.32 -38.25
CA SER A 730 18.57 9.71 -37.80
C SER A 730 19.84 10.48 -38.15
N LYS A 731 19.74 11.80 -38.33
CA LYS A 731 20.87 12.68 -38.62
C LYS A 731 21.11 13.67 -37.48
N MET A 732 22.36 13.82 -37.06
CA MET A 732 22.76 14.76 -36.02
C MET A 732 24.00 15.53 -36.47
N GLU A 733 23.85 16.84 -36.63
CA GLU A 733 24.94 17.76 -36.99
C GLU A 733 25.04 18.84 -35.91
N ILE A 734 26.11 18.79 -35.12
CA ILE A 734 26.33 19.69 -33.98
C ILE A 734 27.64 20.47 -34.19
N SER A 735 27.54 21.80 -34.20
CA SER A 735 28.69 22.69 -34.27
C SER A 735 28.63 23.75 -33.17
N HIS A 736 29.78 24.05 -32.54
CA HIS A 736 29.93 25.06 -31.49
C HIS A 736 28.85 24.94 -30.39
N ALA A 737 28.75 23.75 -29.81
CA ALA A 737 27.83 23.47 -28.73
C ALA A 737 28.56 23.18 -27.41
N VAL A 738 27.91 23.50 -26.31
CA VAL A 738 28.32 23.14 -24.95
C VAL A 738 27.26 22.22 -24.37
N VAL A 739 27.61 20.98 -24.06
CA VAL A 739 26.72 19.98 -23.44
C VAL A 739 27.25 19.66 -22.05
N THR A 740 26.47 19.96 -21.01
CA THR A 740 26.90 19.77 -19.62
C THR A 740 25.86 19.14 -18.73
N TYR A 741 26.33 18.44 -17.69
CA TYR A 741 25.49 17.85 -16.64
C TYR A 741 24.36 16.96 -17.16
N ALA A 742 24.63 16.23 -18.23
CA ALA A 742 23.75 15.17 -18.73
C ALA A 742 24.17 13.82 -18.14
N ARG A 743 23.23 12.89 -18.00
CA ARG A 743 23.50 11.51 -17.60
C ARG A 743 24.43 10.84 -18.62
N SER A 744 24.08 10.90 -19.90
CA SER A 744 24.99 10.65 -21.02
C SER A 744 25.00 11.90 -21.89
N GLY A 745 26.17 12.43 -22.24
CA GLY A 745 26.24 13.71 -22.97
C GLY A 745 25.54 13.64 -24.33
N ILE A 746 26.13 12.86 -25.24
CA ILE A 746 25.58 12.63 -26.58
C ILE A 746 25.66 11.14 -26.91
N ARG A 747 24.54 10.55 -27.32
CA ARG A 747 24.43 9.14 -27.71
C ARG A 747 23.93 8.99 -29.14
N ALA A 748 24.86 8.70 -30.06
CA ALA A 748 24.61 8.50 -31.47
C ALA A 748 24.56 7.00 -31.83
N THR A 749 23.35 6.43 -31.79
CA THR A 749 23.04 5.04 -32.15
C THR A 749 22.35 4.89 -33.50
N GLY A 750 22.51 3.75 -34.17
CA GLY A 750 21.65 3.33 -35.30
C GLY A 750 22.32 3.14 -36.67
N GLY A 751 23.63 2.86 -36.72
CA GLY A 751 24.33 2.18 -37.83
C GLY A 751 24.36 2.76 -39.26
N GLY A 752 23.58 3.79 -39.62
CA GLY A 752 23.52 4.29 -41.01
C GLY A 752 23.38 5.81 -41.18
N GLY A 753 23.26 6.56 -40.08
CA GLY A 753 23.12 8.01 -40.09
C GLY A 753 24.46 8.73 -40.05
N THR A 754 24.46 10.03 -40.39
CA THR A 754 25.63 10.88 -40.19
C THR A 754 25.57 11.49 -38.79
N PHE A 755 26.57 11.18 -37.96
CA PHE A 755 26.84 11.91 -36.71
C PHE A 755 28.06 12.83 -36.90
N LYS A 756 27.83 14.14 -36.86
CA LYS A 756 28.90 15.15 -36.90
C LYS A 756 28.91 15.97 -35.62
N LEU A 757 30.08 16.09 -35.00
CA LEU A 757 30.30 16.92 -33.81
C LEU A 757 31.57 17.75 -34.01
N GLN A 758 31.44 19.08 -34.07
CA GLN A 758 32.53 19.97 -34.42
C GLN A 758 32.63 21.17 -33.47
N HIS A 759 33.84 21.62 -33.14
CA HIS A 759 34.09 22.82 -32.33
C HIS A 759 33.31 22.85 -31.00
N SER A 760 33.04 21.69 -30.41
CA SER A 760 32.07 21.54 -29.33
C SER A 760 32.71 21.01 -28.04
N ARG A 761 32.09 21.32 -26.91
CA ARG A 761 32.53 20.87 -25.59
C ARG A 761 31.45 20.00 -24.94
N VAL A 762 31.82 18.80 -24.53
CA VAL A 762 30.97 17.92 -23.71
C VAL A 762 31.67 17.71 -22.38
N ALA A 763 31.08 18.23 -21.30
CA ALA A 763 31.76 18.24 -20.02
C ALA A 763 30.85 18.02 -18.82
N ASN A 764 31.39 17.45 -17.75
CA ASN A 764 30.66 17.17 -16.51
C ASN A 764 29.42 16.28 -16.74
N CYS A 765 29.45 15.39 -17.72
CA CYS A 765 28.39 14.41 -17.97
C CYS A 765 28.71 13.06 -17.32
N GLY A 766 27.68 12.24 -17.06
CA GLY A 766 27.80 10.96 -16.38
C GLY A 766 26.95 10.88 -15.10
N SER A 767 26.77 9.67 -14.57
CA SER A 767 26.08 9.43 -13.28
C SER A 767 26.75 8.30 -12.52
N ASN A 768 26.77 8.40 -11.18
CA ASN A 768 27.34 7.38 -10.31
C ASN A 768 26.42 6.16 -10.07
N TYR A 769 25.16 6.21 -10.50
CA TYR A 769 24.16 5.16 -10.20
C TYR A 769 24.25 3.89 -11.06
N TYR A 770 24.87 3.97 -12.25
CA TYR A 770 24.99 2.83 -13.16
C TYR A 770 26.43 2.30 -13.19
N TYR A 771 26.60 1.01 -12.85
CA TYR A 771 27.88 0.31 -12.96
C TYR A 771 28.38 0.38 -14.41
N GLY A 772 29.45 1.15 -14.64
CA GLY A 772 30.03 1.37 -15.96
C GLY A 772 30.08 2.82 -16.42
N GLY A 773 29.50 3.77 -15.68
CA GLY A 773 29.60 5.22 -15.90
C GLY A 773 29.09 5.66 -17.28
N GLU A 774 27.93 6.32 -17.33
CA GLU A 774 27.48 6.91 -18.60
C GLU A 774 28.51 7.93 -19.14
N GLN A 775 28.65 7.99 -20.47
CA GLN A 775 29.83 8.58 -21.14
C GLN A 775 29.57 10.00 -21.64
N GLY A 776 30.65 10.74 -21.90
CA GLY A 776 30.58 12.04 -22.56
C GLY A 776 29.93 11.90 -23.94
N VAL A 777 30.55 11.13 -24.82
CA VAL A 777 30.01 10.81 -26.15
C VAL A 777 30.06 9.31 -26.39
N TYR A 778 28.94 8.73 -26.86
CA TYR A 778 28.85 7.36 -27.32
C TYR A 778 28.42 7.31 -28.78
N ALA A 779 29.11 6.52 -29.61
CA ALA A 779 28.76 6.33 -31.01
C ALA A 779 28.89 4.86 -31.46
N ASN A 780 27.87 4.37 -32.19
CA ASN A 780 27.90 3.08 -32.90
C ASN A 780 27.54 3.16 -34.38
N SER A 781 27.70 4.36 -34.95
CA SER A 781 27.35 4.70 -36.33
C SER A 781 28.46 5.54 -36.95
N PRO A 782 28.51 5.67 -38.30
CA PRO A 782 29.52 6.49 -38.95
C PRO A 782 29.60 7.91 -38.38
N LEU A 783 30.80 8.32 -37.97
CA LEU A 783 31.03 9.57 -37.24
C LEU A 783 32.16 10.43 -37.82
N GLU A 784 31.99 11.74 -37.69
CA GLU A 784 33.03 12.74 -37.95
C GLU A 784 33.06 13.68 -36.73
N ILE A 785 34.09 13.54 -35.90
CA ILE A 785 34.29 14.41 -34.73
C ILE A 785 35.55 15.22 -34.94
N SER A 786 35.46 16.55 -34.82
CA SER A 786 36.64 17.42 -34.91
C SER A 786 36.63 18.59 -33.95
N ASP A 787 37.79 19.06 -33.51
CA ASP A 787 37.92 20.30 -32.75
C ASP A 787 37.10 20.31 -31.44
N CYS A 788 36.98 19.14 -30.80
CA CYS A 788 36.10 18.95 -29.64
C CYS A 788 36.86 18.71 -28.34
N ILE A 789 36.29 19.16 -27.23
CA ILE A 789 36.80 18.93 -25.89
C ILE A 789 35.80 18.09 -25.09
N LEU A 790 36.19 16.86 -24.74
CA LEU A 790 35.40 15.91 -23.95
C LEU A 790 36.06 15.72 -22.58
N THR A 791 35.59 16.46 -21.57
CA THR A 791 36.36 16.63 -20.32
C THR A 791 35.53 16.52 -19.04
N ASN A 792 36.15 16.09 -17.94
CA ASN A 792 35.52 15.97 -16.62
C ASN A 792 34.24 15.10 -16.62
N ASN A 793 34.14 14.10 -17.48
CA ASN A 793 32.99 13.19 -17.47
C ASN A 793 33.17 12.08 -16.42
N LEU A 794 32.10 11.63 -15.78
CA LEU A 794 32.15 10.55 -14.77
C LEU A 794 32.34 9.15 -15.40
N GLY A 795 32.08 9.00 -16.69
CA GLY A 795 32.41 7.82 -17.49
C GLY A 795 33.64 8.06 -18.38
N ASP A 796 33.65 7.40 -19.54
CA ASP A 796 34.66 7.64 -20.58
C ASP A 796 34.38 8.95 -21.33
N GLY A 797 35.43 9.59 -21.85
CA GLY A 797 35.29 10.79 -22.69
C GLY A 797 34.55 10.48 -23.99
N LEU A 798 35.10 9.55 -24.78
CA LEU A 798 34.52 9.03 -26.02
C LEU A 798 34.45 7.51 -25.99
N VAL A 799 33.29 6.94 -26.29
CA VAL A 799 33.10 5.52 -26.54
C VAL A 799 32.68 5.28 -27.98
N VAL A 800 33.39 4.39 -28.64
CA VAL A 800 33.06 3.94 -29.98
C VAL A 800 32.95 2.43 -30.04
N SER A 801 31.80 1.94 -30.50
CA SER A 801 31.49 0.52 -30.60
C SER A 801 30.87 0.19 -31.95
N GLY A 802 31.50 -0.65 -32.79
CA GLY A 802 30.92 -1.02 -34.09
C GLY A 802 30.82 0.13 -35.11
N ALA A 803 31.63 1.18 -34.99
CA ALA A 803 31.52 2.37 -35.83
C ALA A 803 32.70 2.55 -36.81
N SER A 804 32.59 3.54 -37.70
CA SER A 804 33.66 3.95 -38.60
C SER A 804 33.72 5.46 -38.75
N GLY A 805 34.85 5.99 -39.22
CA GLY A 805 35.01 7.41 -39.50
C GLY A 805 36.29 8.00 -38.90
N THR A 806 36.24 9.27 -38.52
CA THR A 806 37.41 10.04 -38.11
C THR A 806 37.14 10.86 -36.85
N VAL A 807 38.13 10.89 -35.97
CA VAL A 807 38.20 11.80 -34.82
C VAL A 807 39.50 12.58 -34.94
N LYS A 808 39.44 13.91 -35.00
CA LYS A 808 40.62 14.74 -35.20
C LYS A 808 40.63 16.00 -34.36
N ASP A 809 41.80 16.50 -33.98
CA ASP A 809 41.93 17.80 -33.30
C ASP A 809 41.10 17.87 -31.99
N CYS A 810 40.98 16.73 -31.31
CA CYS A 810 40.13 16.58 -30.12
C CYS A 810 40.96 16.40 -28.84
N GLU A 811 40.41 16.84 -27.72
CA GLU A 811 40.95 16.58 -26.38
C GLU A 811 39.96 15.76 -25.55
N MET A 812 40.43 14.64 -25.00
CA MET A 812 39.72 13.78 -24.04
C MET A 812 40.51 13.79 -22.73
N SER A 813 40.10 14.63 -21.79
CA SER A 813 40.89 14.89 -20.58
C SER A 813 40.09 14.89 -19.28
N PHE A 814 40.74 14.50 -18.17
CA PHE A 814 40.15 14.53 -16.83
C PHE A 814 38.86 13.69 -16.67
N ASN A 815 38.62 12.72 -17.55
CA ASN A 815 37.48 11.81 -17.42
C ASN A 815 37.77 10.77 -16.34
N SER A 816 36.72 10.31 -15.64
CA SER A 816 36.87 9.41 -14.49
C SER A 816 37.15 7.96 -14.91
N ASN A 817 36.91 7.63 -16.18
CA ASN A 817 37.30 6.36 -16.78
C ASN A 817 38.39 6.58 -17.85
N ALA A 818 38.28 5.97 -19.04
CA ALA A 818 39.24 6.20 -20.11
C ALA A 818 38.94 7.51 -20.86
N GLY A 819 39.96 8.13 -21.45
CA GLY A 819 39.75 9.22 -22.41
C GLY A 819 38.95 8.71 -23.62
N ILE A 820 39.39 7.58 -24.16
CA ILE A 820 38.82 6.95 -25.35
C ILE A 820 38.67 5.45 -25.11
N GLN A 821 37.45 4.92 -25.27
CA GLN A 821 37.19 3.47 -25.26
C GLN A 821 36.67 3.00 -26.63
N ILE A 822 37.28 1.94 -27.15
CA ILE A 822 36.98 1.44 -28.50
C ILE A 822 36.71 -0.07 -28.48
N GLN A 823 35.74 -0.47 -29.30
CA GLN A 823 35.32 -1.84 -29.51
C GLN A 823 34.89 -2.02 -30.98
N ASP A 824 35.36 -3.06 -31.66
CA ASP A 824 34.92 -3.44 -33.01
C ASP A 824 34.79 -2.26 -34.03
N SER A 825 35.69 -1.28 -34.02
CA SER A 825 35.52 -0.03 -34.78
C SER A 825 36.69 0.32 -35.70
N LYS A 826 36.36 0.76 -36.92
CA LYS A 826 37.29 1.22 -37.96
C LYS A 826 37.42 2.74 -37.96
N ILE A 827 38.20 3.28 -37.04
CA ILE A 827 38.31 4.73 -36.85
C ILE A 827 39.76 5.21 -36.93
N ALA A 828 39.96 6.33 -37.61
CA ALA A 828 41.21 7.07 -37.58
C ALA A 828 41.16 8.17 -36.52
N PHE A 829 42.13 8.14 -35.60
CA PHE A 829 42.39 9.19 -34.63
C PHE A 829 43.63 9.97 -35.06
N GLU A 830 43.46 11.25 -35.33
CA GLU A 830 44.52 12.14 -35.82
C GLU A 830 44.63 13.39 -34.94
N ARG A 831 45.80 13.70 -34.39
CA ARG A 831 45.98 14.89 -33.52
C ARG A 831 45.00 14.92 -32.34
N VAL A 832 44.79 13.75 -31.73
CA VAL A 832 43.92 13.60 -30.57
C VAL A 832 44.75 13.55 -29.28
N SER A 833 44.35 14.32 -28.29
CA SER A 833 44.97 14.32 -26.96
C SER A 833 44.11 13.52 -25.99
N ALA A 834 44.59 12.36 -25.52
CA ALA A 834 43.94 11.57 -24.47
C ALA A 834 44.82 11.57 -23.22
N ILE A 835 44.55 12.53 -22.33
CA ILE A 835 45.48 12.90 -21.25
C ILE A 835 44.80 13.07 -19.90
N LYS A 836 45.49 12.76 -18.80
CA LYS A 836 45.02 13.04 -17.43
C LYS A 836 43.67 12.39 -17.07
N ASN A 837 43.33 11.28 -17.71
CA ASN A 837 42.14 10.51 -17.37
C ASN A 837 42.43 9.61 -16.15
N LEU A 838 41.43 9.38 -15.30
CA LEU A 838 41.60 8.66 -14.04
C LEU A 838 41.82 7.15 -14.24
N GLN A 839 41.59 6.62 -15.44
CA GLN A 839 42.03 5.29 -15.83
C GLN A 839 42.99 5.34 -17.01
N ASP A 840 42.53 5.03 -18.22
CA ASP A 840 43.38 4.88 -19.40
C ASP A 840 43.29 6.10 -20.33
N GLY A 841 44.34 6.39 -21.09
CA GLY A 841 44.24 7.33 -22.21
C GLY A 841 43.36 6.76 -23.30
N VAL A 842 43.80 5.62 -23.83
CA VAL A 842 43.06 4.80 -24.80
C VAL A 842 42.86 3.40 -24.24
N ARG A 843 41.63 2.90 -24.32
CA ARG A 843 41.27 1.51 -24.01
C ARG A 843 40.66 0.83 -25.22
N PHE A 844 41.37 -0.15 -25.76
CA PHE A 844 40.84 -1.04 -26.79
C PHE A 844 40.47 -2.38 -26.15
N SER A 845 39.18 -2.64 -25.95
CA SER A 845 38.73 -3.77 -25.14
C SER A 845 38.78 -5.11 -25.89
N TYR A 846 38.25 -5.17 -27.11
CA TYR A 846 38.32 -6.35 -27.99
C TYR A 846 37.89 -6.00 -29.43
N SER A 847 38.23 -6.87 -30.38
CA SER A 847 37.69 -6.84 -31.75
C SER A 847 37.50 -8.26 -32.30
N TYR A 848 36.45 -8.49 -33.09
CA TYR A 848 36.18 -9.75 -33.80
C TYR A 848 36.75 -9.80 -35.23
N ASN A 849 37.27 -8.67 -35.76
CA ASN A 849 37.69 -8.54 -37.16
C ASN A 849 39.06 -7.84 -37.25
N ASP A 850 39.99 -8.42 -38.02
CA ASP A 850 41.34 -7.91 -38.26
C ASP A 850 41.43 -6.97 -39.47
N ALA A 851 40.40 -6.92 -40.33
CA ALA A 851 40.40 -6.11 -41.55
C ALA A 851 40.20 -4.61 -41.32
N ASP A 852 39.75 -4.20 -40.13
CA ASP A 852 39.12 -2.90 -39.87
C ASP A 852 39.46 -2.33 -38.48
N LEU A 853 40.76 -2.27 -38.13
CA LEU A 853 41.27 -1.81 -36.83
C LEU A 853 41.41 -0.28 -36.71
N PRO A 854 41.35 0.28 -35.48
CA PRO A 854 41.59 1.70 -35.27
C PRO A 854 43.07 2.08 -35.49
N THR A 855 43.31 3.32 -35.90
CA THR A 855 44.66 3.89 -36.07
C THR A 855 44.79 5.17 -35.24
N PHE A 856 45.97 5.41 -34.69
CA PHE A 856 46.29 6.59 -33.90
C PHE A 856 47.59 7.20 -34.40
N HIS A 857 47.53 8.37 -35.02
CA HIS A 857 48.70 9.07 -35.54
C HIS A 857 48.74 10.52 -35.08
N HIS A 858 49.93 11.01 -34.72
CA HIS A 858 50.15 12.39 -34.24
C HIS A 858 49.32 12.73 -32.99
N CYS A 859 48.94 11.72 -32.21
CA CYS A 859 48.17 11.86 -30.99
C CYS A 859 49.08 12.09 -29.78
N HIS A 860 48.53 12.72 -28.74
CA HIS A 860 49.18 12.93 -27.45
C HIS A 860 48.54 12.00 -26.41
N LEU A 861 49.21 10.90 -26.07
CA LEU A 861 48.68 9.83 -25.24
C LEU A 861 49.57 9.66 -24.00
N TYR A 862 49.33 10.48 -22.97
CA TYR A 862 50.20 10.54 -21.80
C TYR A 862 49.51 11.07 -20.53
N ASP A 863 50.18 10.94 -19.38
CA ASP A 863 49.70 11.40 -18.07
C ASP A 863 48.38 10.77 -17.61
N ASN A 864 48.04 9.56 -18.07
CA ASN A 864 46.88 8.83 -17.58
C ASN A 864 47.24 7.96 -16.36
N THR A 865 46.30 7.74 -15.45
CA THR A 865 46.56 7.08 -14.17
C THR A 865 47.06 5.65 -14.33
N LEU A 866 46.36 4.84 -15.14
CA LEU A 866 46.68 3.43 -15.37
C LEU A 866 47.59 3.31 -16.59
N TRP A 867 47.00 3.21 -17.79
CA TRP A 867 47.73 3.04 -19.05
C TRP A 867 47.51 4.23 -19.98
N ASP A 868 48.55 4.68 -20.67
CA ASP A 868 48.37 5.66 -21.75
C ASP A 868 47.72 4.99 -22.97
N PHE A 869 48.01 3.70 -23.17
CA PHE A 869 47.33 2.85 -24.12
C PHE A 869 47.17 1.43 -23.58
N TYR A 870 45.92 0.96 -23.52
CA TYR A 870 45.56 -0.38 -23.11
C TYR A 870 45.02 -1.19 -24.30
N ASN A 871 45.74 -2.24 -24.70
CA ASN A 871 45.26 -3.21 -25.68
C ASN A 871 44.81 -4.51 -24.99
N GLY A 872 43.50 -4.63 -24.76
CA GLY A 872 42.86 -5.84 -24.26
C GLY A 872 42.50 -6.85 -25.37
N SER A 873 42.74 -6.52 -26.64
CA SER A 873 42.47 -7.40 -27.78
C SER A 873 43.69 -8.24 -28.14
N ASN A 874 43.48 -9.35 -28.86
CA ASN A 874 44.55 -10.18 -29.41
C ASN A 874 45.10 -9.68 -30.77
N LEU A 875 44.78 -8.44 -31.16
CA LEU A 875 45.15 -7.87 -32.44
C LEU A 875 46.15 -6.73 -32.26
N ASP A 876 47.10 -6.61 -33.19
CA ASP A 876 48.08 -5.52 -33.19
C ASP A 876 47.42 -4.20 -33.57
N ILE A 877 47.73 -3.13 -32.83
CA ILE A 877 47.18 -1.80 -33.10
C ILE A 877 48.26 -0.86 -33.63
N ASP A 878 47.93 -0.11 -34.70
CA ASP A 878 48.79 0.92 -35.25
C ASP A 878 48.64 2.21 -34.44
N ALA A 879 49.62 2.45 -33.56
CA ALA A 879 49.75 3.65 -32.73
C ALA A 879 51.09 4.35 -32.95
N LYS A 880 51.55 4.41 -34.22
CA LYS A 880 52.82 5.04 -34.58
C LYS A 880 52.73 6.56 -34.58
N TYR A 881 53.88 7.23 -34.55
CA TYR A 881 53.96 8.69 -34.71
C TYR A 881 53.22 9.49 -33.63
N ASN A 882 53.04 8.91 -32.45
CA ASN A 882 52.39 9.57 -31.31
C ASN A 882 53.41 10.11 -30.32
N TRP A 883 53.01 11.13 -29.57
CA TRP A 883 53.71 11.61 -28.39
C TRP A 883 53.18 10.89 -27.14
N TRP A 884 54.08 10.22 -26.42
CA TRP A 884 53.76 9.37 -25.27
C TRP A 884 54.07 10.01 -23.91
N GLY A 885 54.42 11.30 -23.90
CA GLY A 885 54.92 11.99 -22.72
C GLY A 885 56.40 11.72 -22.48
N GLU A 886 57.03 12.58 -21.65
CA GLU A 886 58.47 12.56 -21.45
C GLU A 886 58.97 11.24 -20.83
N ALA A 887 58.33 10.79 -19.75
CA ALA A 887 58.74 9.59 -19.02
C ALA A 887 58.67 8.32 -19.88
N THR A 888 57.54 8.11 -20.57
CA THR A 888 57.32 6.96 -21.46
C THR A 888 58.27 7.01 -22.66
N THR A 889 58.51 8.20 -23.23
CA THR A 889 59.45 8.36 -24.35
C THR A 889 60.89 8.07 -23.94
N ILE A 890 61.31 8.45 -22.71
CA ILE A 890 62.62 8.07 -22.17
C ILE A 890 62.75 6.55 -22.07
N GLU A 891 61.70 5.86 -21.62
CA GLU A 891 61.68 4.40 -21.60
C GLU A 891 61.87 3.84 -23.00
N MET A 892 61.15 4.33 -24.01
CA MET A 892 61.30 3.90 -25.41
C MET A 892 62.73 4.10 -25.96
N ARG A 893 63.41 5.19 -25.61
CA ARG A 893 64.80 5.47 -26.03
C ARG A 893 65.83 4.52 -25.43
N ASN A 894 65.53 3.93 -24.27
CA ASN A 894 66.50 3.13 -23.52
C ASN A 894 66.56 1.67 -24.01
N GLY A 895 67.45 1.37 -24.95
CA GLY A 895 67.69 0.00 -25.42
C GLY A 895 66.99 -0.33 -26.74
N SER A 896 66.92 -1.62 -27.09
CA SER A 896 66.32 -2.06 -28.34
C SER A 896 64.81 -2.27 -28.20
N ASN A 897 64.05 -1.95 -29.26
CA ASN A 897 62.60 -2.12 -29.37
C ASN A 897 62.25 -3.17 -30.43
N PRO A 898 61.07 -3.83 -30.37
CA PRO A 898 60.00 -3.65 -29.38
C PRO A 898 60.32 -4.29 -28.03
N LYS A 899 59.73 -3.74 -26.96
CA LYS A 899 59.88 -4.22 -25.57
C LYS A 899 58.69 -3.74 -24.73
N ASN A 900 58.55 -4.28 -23.52
CA ASN A 900 57.57 -3.76 -22.55
C ASN A 900 57.85 -2.28 -22.25
N ILE A 901 56.81 -1.45 -22.34
CA ILE A 901 56.80 -0.04 -21.98
C ILE A 901 55.77 0.14 -20.86
N THR A 902 56.19 0.67 -19.72
CA THR A 902 55.42 0.68 -18.46
C THR A 902 54.00 1.27 -18.56
N LYS A 903 53.77 2.18 -19.50
CA LYS A 903 52.46 2.84 -19.70
C LYS A 903 51.67 2.33 -20.91
N ILE A 904 52.15 1.28 -21.58
CA ILE A 904 51.49 0.62 -22.70
C ILE A 904 51.21 -0.83 -22.30
N TYR A 905 49.93 -1.20 -22.17
CA TYR A 905 49.55 -2.58 -21.89
C TYR A 905 49.31 -3.34 -23.20
N ASP A 906 50.14 -4.35 -23.48
CA ASP A 906 50.07 -5.14 -24.71
C ASP A 906 50.58 -6.59 -24.53
N GLU A 907 51.02 -7.26 -25.61
CA GLU A 907 51.58 -8.62 -25.58
C GLU A 907 52.69 -8.80 -24.51
N PHE A 908 53.45 -7.74 -24.21
CA PHE A 908 54.55 -7.80 -23.24
C PHE A 908 54.08 -7.82 -21.77
N ASP A 909 52.83 -7.44 -21.51
CA ASP A 909 52.19 -7.55 -20.18
C ASP A 909 51.30 -8.79 -20.11
N ASN A 910 50.69 -9.16 -21.24
CA ASN A 910 49.81 -10.31 -21.35
C ASN A 910 49.94 -10.98 -22.73
N SER A 911 50.40 -12.23 -22.76
CA SER A 911 50.61 -12.98 -24.00
C SER A 911 49.34 -13.25 -24.83
N TYR A 912 48.14 -12.95 -24.30
CA TYR A 912 46.89 -13.01 -25.05
C TYR A 912 46.53 -11.70 -25.76
N SER A 913 47.22 -10.60 -25.44
CA SER A 913 47.06 -9.30 -26.10
C SER A 913 47.93 -9.20 -27.35
N GLY A 914 47.51 -8.40 -28.33
CA GLY A 914 48.33 -8.04 -29.49
C GLY A 914 49.26 -6.85 -29.20
N ILE A 915 50.22 -6.58 -30.09
CA ILE A 915 51.24 -5.54 -29.88
C ILE A 915 50.66 -4.14 -30.14
N VAL A 916 50.98 -3.17 -29.28
CA VAL A 916 50.76 -1.76 -29.60
C VAL A 916 51.98 -1.24 -30.36
N LYS A 917 51.80 -0.88 -31.64
CA LYS A 917 52.90 -0.43 -32.52
C LYS A 917 53.21 1.04 -32.24
N TYR A 918 54.08 1.31 -31.28
CA TYR A 918 54.49 2.66 -30.88
C TYR A 918 55.65 3.24 -31.72
N GLY A 919 56.06 2.59 -32.81
CA GLY A 919 57.22 2.99 -33.62
C GLY A 919 57.13 4.39 -34.22
N GLY A 920 58.29 5.03 -34.45
CA GLY A 920 58.32 6.40 -34.97
C GLY A 920 57.71 7.43 -34.01
N TRP A 921 57.69 7.14 -32.70
CA TRP A 921 57.20 8.05 -31.67
C TRP A 921 57.82 9.45 -31.78
N MET A 922 57.06 10.47 -31.39
CA MET A 922 57.51 11.86 -31.42
C MET A 922 58.54 12.12 -30.32
N ASN A 923 59.51 13.00 -30.58
CA ASN A 923 60.53 13.40 -29.58
C ASN A 923 60.10 14.58 -28.70
N PHE A 924 59.08 15.32 -29.15
CA PHE A 924 58.51 16.49 -28.50
C PHE A 924 56.97 16.41 -28.63
N PRO A 925 56.20 17.16 -27.81
CA PRO A 925 54.74 17.28 -27.97
C PRO A 925 54.32 18.09 -29.21
N TYR A 926 55.24 18.36 -30.12
CA TYR A 926 55.05 19.10 -31.38
C TYR A 926 56.12 18.63 -32.38
N VAL A 927 55.92 18.92 -33.66
CA VAL A 927 56.93 18.67 -34.69
C VAL A 927 57.88 19.87 -34.73
N LYS A 928 59.18 19.67 -34.52
CA LYS A 928 60.15 20.77 -34.67
C LYS A 928 60.24 21.17 -36.14
N GLY A 929 60.28 22.47 -36.38
CA GLY A 929 60.28 23.06 -37.71
C GLY A 929 58.92 23.17 -38.38
N ASP A 930 57.88 22.54 -37.84
CA ASP A 930 56.48 22.74 -38.28
C ASP A 930 55.97 24.04 -37.64
N ILE A 931 55.79 25.06 -38.47
CA ILE A 931 55.46 26.42 -38.02
C ILE A 931 53.96 26.67 -38.11
N ASN A 932 53.28 25.98 -39.02
CA ASN A 932 51.85 26.16 -39.26
C ASN A 932 50.99 25.20 -38.39
N GLY A 933 51.62 24.20 -37.75
CA GLY A 933 50.99 23.24 -36.84
C GLY A 933 50.21 22.13 -37.55
N ASP A 934 50.45 21.87 -38.84
CA ASP A 934 49.75 20.85 -39.63
C ASP A 934 50.41 19.45 -39.54
N TYR A 935 51.50 19.34 -38.77
CA TYR A 935 52.33 18.15 -38.56
C TYR A 935 52.99 17.65 -39.85
N GLN A 936 53.07 18.49 -40.90
CA GLN A 936 53.77 18.24 -42.15
C GLN A 936 54.91 19.25 -42.33
N LEU A 937 56.14 18.81 -42.08
CA LEU A 937 57.31 19.66 -42.27
C LEU A 937 57.61 19.90 -43.76
N ASP A 938 57.17 21.05 -44.30
CA ASP A 938 57.27 21.38 -45.72
C ASP A 938 57.71 22.84 -46.03
N ILE A 939 57.53 23.29 -47.28
CA ILE A 939 57.92 24.65 -47.69
C ILE A 939 57.07 25.74 -47.03
N SER A 940 55.81 25.44 -46.71
CA SER A 940 54.91 26.38 -46.06
C SER A 940 55.42 26.75 -44.67
N ASP A 941 56.10 25.85 -43.97
CA ASP A 941 56.77 26.12 -42.69
C ASP A 941 57.97 27.02 -42.83
N VAL A 942 58.79 26.80 -43.87
CA VAL A 942 59.90 27.69 -44.21
C VAL A 942 59.36 29.11 -44.46
N VAL A 943 58.26 29.23 -45.21
CA VAL A 943 57.60 30.51 -45.46
C VAL A 943 57.01 31.11 -44.17
N GLY A 944 56.43 30.28 -43.31
CA GLY A 944 55.92 30.66 -41.99
C GLY A 944 57.04 31.23 -41.11
N LEU A 945 58.17 30.55 -41.01
CA LEU A 945 59.32 30.96 -40.21
C LEU A 945 59.95 32.27 -40.71
N ILE A 946 60.06 32.43 -42.03
CA ILE A 946 60.50 33.69 -42.65
C ILE A 946 59.51 34.82 -42.34
N SER A 947 58.21 34.54 -42.46
CA SER A 947 57.17 35.52 -42.23
C SER A 947 57.16 35.97 -40.78
N TYR A 948 57.30 35.05 -39.82
CA TYR A 948 57.45 35.35 -38.40
C TYR A 948 58.67 36.25 -38.13
N LEU A 949 59.85 35.87 -38.64
CA LEU A 949 61.10 36.59 -38.36
C LEU A 949 61.21 37.96 -39.04
N TYR A 950 60.59 38.16 -40.21
CA TYR A 950 60.87 39.32 -41.06
C TYR A 950 59.64 40.05 -41.60
N ALA A 951 58.42 39.52 -41.45
CA ALA A 951 57.21 40.10 -42.04
C ALA A 951 56.01 40.24 -41.07
N GLY A 952 56.21 39.99 -39.77
CA GLY A 952 55.14 40.06 -38.77
C GLY A 952 54.09 38.94 -38.91
N GLY A 953 54.50 37.78 -39.44
CA GLY A 953 53.68 36.58 -39.53
C GLY A 953 53.34 35.98 -38.16
N ALA A 954 52.46 34.97 -38.15
CA ALA A 954 52.04 34.28 -36.94
C ALA A 954 53.24 33.70 -36.17
N VAL A 955 53.19 33.76 -34.84
CA VAL A 955 54.19 33.13 -33.97
C VAL A 955 54.12 31.61 -34.17
N PRO A 956 55.24 30.89 -34.27
CA PRO A 956 55.21 29.42 -34.24
C PRO A 956 54.45 28.94 -33.00
N ASP A 957 53.62 27.89 -33.15
CA ASP A 957 52.81 27.35 -32.06
C ASP A 957 53.11 25.85 -31.86
N PRO A 958 53.85 25.45 -30.81
CA PRO A 958 54.46 26.32 -29.80
C PRO A 958 55.71 27.04 -30.33
N ILE A 959 56.14 28.12 -29.67
CA ILE A 959 57.25 28.97 -30.13
C ILE A 959 58.54 28.17 -30.34
N GLU A 960 58.76 27.14 -29.53
CA GLU A 960 59.90 26.23 -29.59
C GLU A 960 59.95 25.37 -30.86
N ALA A 961 58.86 25.25 -31.61
CA ALA A 961 58.86 24.63 -32.93
C ALA A 961 59.73 25.41 -33.92
N GLY A 962 59.86 26.73 -33.74
CA GLY A 962 60.71 27.60 -34.58
C GLY A 962 62.21 27.43 -34.38
N ASP A 963 62.67 26.86 -33.25
CA ASP A 963 64.08 26.57 -32.98
C ASP A 963 64.44 25.19 -33.55
N CYS A 964 64.73 25.18 -34.85
CA CYS A 964 64.89 23.98 -35.66
C CYS A 964 66.25 23.30 -35.43
N ASN A 965 67.27 24.09 -35.09
CA ASN A 965 68.64 23.59 -34.83
C ASN A 965 68.93 23.33 -33.34
N CYS A 966 67.99 23.64 -32.44
CA CYS A 966 68.06 23.45 -31.00
C CYS A 966 69.14 24.31 -30.31
N ASP A 967 69.48 25.49 -30.85
CA ASP A 967 70.46 26.39 -30.27
C ASP A 967 69.88 27.37 -29.23
N GLY A 968 68.56 27.31 -29.02
CA GLY A 968 67.82 28.15 -28.08
C GLY A 968 67.42 29.51 -28.64
N ARG A 969 67.60 29.77 -29.95
CA ARG A 969 67.26 31.04 -30.60
C ARG A 969 66.63 30.85 -31.97
N ILE A 970 65.39 31.28 -32.13
CA ILE A 970 64.71 31.30 -33.44
C ILE A 970 65.29 32.42 -34.30
N ASN A 971 66.04 32.07 -35.34
CA ASN A 971 66.71 33.03 -36.21
C ASN A 971 66.97 32.47 -37.63
N LEU A 972 67.78 33.18 -38.44
CA LEU A 972 68.10 32.76 -39.82
C LEU A 972 68.70 31.35 -39.90
N THR A 973 69.46 30.92 -38.89
CA THR A 973 70.05 29.57 -38.88
C THR A 973 68.99 28.48 -38.86
N ASP A 974 67.82 28.72 -38.26
CA ASP A 974 66.69 27.78 -38.26
C ASP A 974 66.04 27.69 -39.63
N ILE A 975 65.83 28.83 -40.30
CA ILE A 975 65.34 28.86 -41.69
C ILE A 975 66.28 28.04 -42.59
N VAL A 976 67.60 28.26 -42.47
CA VAL A 976 68.60 27.52 -43.25
C VAL A 976 68.58 26.03 -42.90
N PHE A 977 68.37 25.69 -41.63
CA PHE A 977 68.28 24.30 -41.17
C PHE A 977 67.07 23.59 -41.79
N THR A 978 65.88 24.20 -41.72
CA THR A 978 64.65 23.66 -42.28
C THR A 978 64.70 23.55 -43.80
N ILE A 979 65.25 24.54 -44.50
CA ILE A 979 65.46 24.47 -45.96
C ILE A 979 66.39 23.30 -46.33
N ASN A 980 67.48 23.10 -45.58
CA ASN A 980 68.41 22.01 -45.85
C ASN A 980 67.75 20.64 -45.65
N TYR A 981 66.88 20.49 -44.65
CA TYR A 981 66.10 19.27 -44.48
C TYR A 981 65.11 19.08 -45.65
N VAL A 982 64.23 20.05 -45.90
CA VAL A 982 63.15 19.96 -46.88
C VAL A 982 63.68 19.77 -48.32
N PHE A 983 64.80 20.41 -48.68
CA PHE A 983 65.28 20.43 -50.07
C PHE A 983 66.64 19.75 -50.31
N ALA A 984 67.49 19.60 -49.31
CA ALA A 984 68.89 19.19 -49.48
C ALA A 984 69.25 17.87 -48.76
N GLY A 985 68.27 17.18 -48.17
CA GLY A 985 68.49 15.91 -47.44
C GLY A 985 69.31 16.08 -46.16
N GLY A 986 69.25 17.26 -45.54
CA GLY A 986 69.83 17.54 -44.23
C GLY A 986 69.17 16.73 -43.10
N PRO A 987 69.71 16.79 -41.88
CA PRO A 987 69.11 16.15 -40.72
C PRO A 987 67.75 16.78 -40.36
N GLU A 988 66.84 15.97 -39.80
CA GLU A 988 65.51 16.41 -39.37
C GLU A 988 65.60 17.50 -38.29
N PRO A 989 64.81 18.60 -38.36
CA PRO A 989 64.73 19.57 -37.30
C PRO A 989 64.45 18.92 -35.94
N GLY A 990 65.20 19.31 -34.92
CA GLY A 990 65.13 18.65 -33.61
C GLY A 990 66.01 17.42 -33.43
N SER A 991 66.64 16.87 -34.49
CA SER A 991 67.51 15.68 -34.36
C SER A 991 68.78 15.90 -33.54
N THR A 992 69.19 17.16 -33.35
CA THR A 992 70.34 17.56 -32.52
C THR A 992 69.94 18.00 -31.12
N CYS A 993 68.65 17.95 -30.78
CA CYS A 993 68.18 18.31 -29.46
C CYS A 993 68.57 17.23 -28.43
N PRO A 994 68.88 17.64 -27.18
CA PRO A 994 69.17 16.73 -26.08
C PRO A 994 68.04 15.75 -25.73
#